data_AF-V2VU90-F1
#
_entry.id   AF-V2VU90-F1
#
_cell.length_a   1.000
_cell.length_b   1.000
_cell.length_c   1.000
_cell.angle_alpha   90.00
_cell.angle_beta   90.00
_cell.angle_gamma   90.00
#
_symmetry.space_group_name_H-M   'P 1'
#
loop_
_entity.id
_entity.type
_entity.pdbx_description
1 polymer ?
#
loop_
_entity_poly.entity_id
_entity_poly.type
_entity_poly.pdbx_seq_one_letter_code
_entity_poly.pdbx_strand_id
1 'polypeptide(L)'
;MVVSETQPLFHKVAFIGLGLIGSSLARVIQAEGLATQVVASTRSAKTLQDAKALGLIQAGYASAIDAVQDADLVVLALPVQATEKVLVQIKPYLKADAILTDVGSTKGNVVAAAQRIFGDSLPVGFVPGHPIAGSEHTGVHAGKVDLFAHHKVILTPLPSSAPWAVEKLITLWQAAKAEVICMDVQKHDEVLAHTSHLPHLMAFNLVEQLANREDNLDIFRYAAGGFRDFSRIAASDPQMWHDIFFANKTAILKAVDGFEQQLAIIRGLIEKEDSQALMGLLGHAQAARQHFNHMLAQKPLMEKDKVTQQFTIQPQQHRFQGTFTVPGDKSVSHRSIMFGAIAEGTTHVTGFLEGEDALATLQAFRDMGVSIEGPKNGEVTIHGVGMQGLKAPASALYMGNSGTSMRLLSGMLSAQKFDTVMTGDASLSKRPMERIAKPLRLMGAQIQTTGERGTPPVSITGSQVLKGIQYDLPMASAQVKSGILLAGLWAEGETSVTEPEPTRDHTERMLRAFGYEVKTEGNRISLQGGGKLVGTDIQVPSDISSAAFFMVGAAICENADVTLEAVGINPTRTGVIEILKAMGADLEVLNERIAGGEPIADIRIRATRTLKGIHIPEDQVPLAIDEFPALFIAAACAEGETVLTGAAELRVKESDRIQVMADGLQAMGIQCTPTEDGIIIQGQGKSGDWSPIFKGAQIESHHDHRIAMSFSIAGLRAAEAIAIVGTETVATSFPTFTELANQAGLSIEVSE
;
A
#
# COMPACT_ATOMS: atom_id res chain seq x y z
N MET A 1 -36.05 -24.82 -13.58
CA MET A 1 -35.74 -26.17 -13.09
C MET A 1 -35.08 -26.96 -14.19
N VAL A 2 -33.75 -27.01 -14.18
CA VAL A 2 -32.96 -28.13 -14.73
C VAL A 2 -31.84 -28.29 -13.71
N VAL A 3 -32.01 -29.25 -12.78
CA VAL A 3 -30.96 -29.65 -11.86
C VAL A 3 -30.00 -30.48 -12.71
N SER A 4 -28.91 -29.87 -13.15
CA SER A 4 -27.77 -30.59 -13.69
C SER A 4 -27.20 -31.44 -12.56
N GLU A 5 -27.43 -32.75 -12.57
CA GLU A 5 -26.73 -33.69 -11.69
C GLU A 5 -25.23 -33.62 -11.99
N THR A 6 -24.52 -32.74 -11.29
CA THR A 6 -23.06 -32.73 -11.27
C THR A 6 -22.60 -34.04 -10.65
N GLN A 7 -21.89 -34.86 -11.42
CA GLN A 7 -21.26 -36.07 -10.88
C GLN A 7 -20.37 -35.69 -9.69
N PRO A 8 -20.41 -36.44 -8.58
CA PRO A 8 -19.60 -36.15 -7.40
C PRO A 8 -18.10 -36.23 -7.76
N LEU A 9 -17.31 -35.35 -7.14
CA LEU A 9 -15.88 -35.19 -7.41
C LEU A 9 -15.07 -36.49 -7.16
N PHE A 10 -15.54 -37.29 -6.20
CA PHE A 10 -15.00 -38.60 -5.84
C PHE A 10 -16.13 -39.64 -5.78
N HIS A 11 -15.86 -40.90 -6.13
CA HIS A 11 -16.80 -41.98 -5.83
C HIS A 11 -16.64 -42.43 -4.38
N LYS A 12 -15.41 -42.70 -3.93
CA LYS A 12 -15.12 -43.09 -2.53
C LYS A 12 -13.98 -42.29 -1.91
N VAL A 13 -14.24 -41.69 -0.75
CA VAL A 13 -13.25 -40.99 0.09
C VAL A 13 -13.01 -41.78 1.37
N ALA A 14 -11.74 -42.07 1.67
CA ALA A 14 -11.32 -42.76 2.87
C ALA A 14 -10.51 -41.85 3.80
N PHE A 15 -10.99 -41.64 5.02
CA PHE A 15 -10.27 -40.93 6.07
C PHE A 15 -9.51 -41.91 6.97
N ILE A 16 -8.18 -41.74 7.09
CA ILE A 16 -7.39 -42.46 8.09
C ILE A 16 -7.12 -41.51 9.25
N GLY A 17 -7.89 -41.68 10.31
CA GLY A 17 -8.05 -40.72 11.39
C GLY A 17 -9.25 -39.80 11.15
N LEU A 18 -9.98 -39.47 12.23
CA LEU A 18 -11.20 -38.67 12.17
C LEU A 18 -11.32 -37.72 13.38
N GLY A 19 -10.24 -36.95 13.60
CA GLY A 19 -10.21 -35.87 14.59
C GLY A 19 -10.90 -34.60 14.10
N LEU A 20 -10.54 -33.44 14.66
CA LEU A 20 -11.12 -32.13 14.30
C LEU A 20 -11.10 -31.89 12.78
N ILE A 21 -9.92 -31.98 12.17
CA ILE A 21 -9.73 -31.68 10.74
C ILE A 21 -10.43 -32.71 9.85
N GLY A 22 -10.19 -34.00 10.09
CA GLY A 22 -10.79 -35.08 9.29
C GLY A 22 -12.31 -35.09 9.35
N SER A 23 -12.89 -34.89 10.54
CA SER A 23 -14.36 -34.82 10.70
C SER A 23 -14.95 -33.57 10.08
N SER A 24 -14.26 -32.42 10.15
CA SER A 24 -14.70 -31.19 9.50
C SER A 24 -14.70 -31.31 7.98
N LEU A 25 -13.65 -31.92 7.39
CA LEU A 25 -13.59 -32.13 5.95
C LEU A 25 -14.64 -33.16 5.49
N ALA A 26 -14.89 -34.21 6.29
CA ALA A 26 -15.98 -35.14 6.02
C ALA A 26 -17.36 -34.44 6.00
N ARG A 27 -17.60 -33.47 6.90
CA ARG A 27 -18.82 -32.64 6.89
C ARG A 27 -18.94 -31.82 5.61
N VAL A 28 -17.86 -31.19 5.16
CA VAL A 28 -17.84 -30.44 3.89
C VAL A 28 -18.19 -31.36 2.72
N ILE A 29 -17.54 -32.52 2.63
CA ILE A 29 -17.77 -33.48 1.55
C ILE A 29 -19.22 -33.95 1.50
N GLN A 30 -19.84 -34.19 2.67
CA GLN A 30 -21.26 -34.56 2.75
C GLN A 30 -22.18 -33.38 2.39
N ALA A 31 -21.91 -32.18 2.91
CA ALA A 31 -22.76 -31.00 2.70
C ALA A 31 -22.78 -30.54 1.23
N GLU A 32 -21.63 -30.60 0.57
CA GLU A 32 -21.44 -30.16 -0.83
C GLU A 32 -21.62 -31.32 -1.84
N GLY A 33 -21.98 -32.53 -1.37
CA GLY A 33 -22.20 -33.68 -2.25
C GLY A 33 -20.96 -34.11 -3.05
N LEU A 34 -19.76 -33.91 -2.51
CA LEU A 34 -18.49 -34.11 -3.24
C LEU A 34 -18.09 -35.58 -3.38
N ALA A 35 -18.74 -36.49 -2.64
CA ALA A 35 -18.48 -37.92 -2.73
C ALA A 35 -19.75 -38.78 -2.59
N THR A 36 -19.81 -39.86 -3.36
CA THR A 36 -20.88 -40.87 -3.21
C THR A 36 -20.75 -41.66 -1.92
N GLN A 37 -19.51 -41.95 -1.51
CA GLN A 37 -19.20 -42.71 -0.31
C GLN A 37 -18.04 -42.09 0.48
N VAL A 38 -18.25 -41.92 1.78
CA VAL A 38 -17.24 -41.49 2.76
C VAL A 38 -17.09 -42.57 3.83
N VAL A 39 -15.87 -43.04 4.01
CA VAL A 39 -15.53 -44.06 5.00
C VAL A 39 -14.39 -43.59 5.88
N ALA A 40 -14.24 -44.17 7.06
CA ALA A 40 -13.13 -43.85 7.94
C ALA A 40 -12.55 -45.08 8.65
N SER A 41 -11.26 -45.01 8.98
CA SER A 41 -10.59 -45.89 9.93
C SER A 41 -9.98 -45.06 11.05
N THR A 42 -10.26 -45.43 12.30
CA THR A 42 -9.62 -44.83 13.49
C THR A 42 -9.36 -45.90 14.54
N ARG A 43 -8.46 -45.64 15.48
CA ARG A 43 -8.19 -46.56 16.61
C ARG A 43 -9.37 -46.70 17.58
N SER A 44 -10.28 -45.73 17.61
CA SER A 44 -11.39 -45.67 18.56
C SER A 44 -12.69 -46.16 17.92
N ALA A 45 -13.19 -47.30 18.39
CA ALA A 45 -14.49 -47.83 17.97
C ALA A 45 -15.63 -46.85 18.30
N LYS A 46 -15.54 -46.14 19.44
CA LYS A 46 -16.50 -45.09 19.82
C LYS A 46 -16.51 -43.95 18.80
N THR A 47 -15.34 -43.50 18.34
CA THR A 47 -15.25 -42.41 17.34
C THR A 47 -15.90 -42.80 16.01
N LEU A 48 -15.78 -44.06 15.59
CA LEU A 48 -16.46 -44.56 14.39
C LEU A 48 -17.98 -44.63 14.57
N GLN A 49 -18.45 -45.07 15.73
CA GLN A 49 -19.88 -45.09 16.07
C GLN A 49 -20.46 -43.67 16.08
N ASP A 50 -19.78 -42.73 16.75
CA ASP A 50 -20.17 -41.32 16.81
C ASP A 50 -20.20 -40.70 15.42
N ALA A 51 -19.18 -40.93 14.59
CA ALA A 51 -19.11 -40.42 13.22
C ALA A 51 -20.26 -40.94 12.35
N LYS A 52 -20.63 -42.21 12.50
CA LYS A 52 -21.75 -42.81 11.78
C LYS A 52 -23.09 -42.24 12.27
N ALA A 53 -23.26 -42.07 13.59
CA ALA A 53 -24.45 -41.44 14.17
C ALA A 53 -24.63 -39.98 13.73
N LEU A 54 -23.52 -39.26 13.54
CA LEU A 54 -23.49 -37.89 13.02
C LEU A 54 -23.65 -37.82 11.48
N GLY A 55 -23.79 -38.95 10.78
CA GLY A 55 -23.95 -39.00 9.33
C GLY A 55 -22.68 -38.63 8.55
N LEU A 56 -21.50 -38.63 9.18
CA LEU A 56 -20.24 -38.22 8.53
C LEU A 56 -19.67 -39.30 7.61
N ILE A 57 -19.93 -40.56 7.95
CA ILE A 57 -19.43 -41.74 7.24
C ILE A 57 -20.54 -42.76 7.05
N GLN A 58 -20.53 -43.45 5.91
CA GLN A 58 -21.44 -44.57 5.66
C GLN A 58 -20.93 -45.85 6.32
N ALA A 59 -19.60 -46.04 6.36
CA ALA A 59 -18.95 -47.20 6.98
C ALA A 59 -17.68 -46.81 7.74
N GLY A 60 -17.46 -47.46 8.88
CA GLY A 60 -16.25 -47.34 9.70
C GLY A 60 -15.53 -48.67 9.77
N TYR A 61 -14.19 -48.65 9.65
CA TYR A 61 -13.36 -49.85 9.64
C TYR A 61 -12.34 -49.83 10.78
N ALA A 62 -12.08 -51.00 11.37
CA ALA A 62 -11.04 -51.14 12.40
C ALA A 62 -9.62 -51.12 11.80
N SER A 63 -9.49 -51.51 10.52
CA SER A 63 -8.24 -51.53 9.79
C SER A 63 -8.22 -50.42 8.73
N ALA A 64 -7.08 -49.74 8.59
CA ALA A 64 -6.86 -48.79 7.50
C ALA A 64 -6.90 -49.47 6.12
N ILE A 65 -6.53 -50.75 6.04
CA ILE A 65 -6.53 -51.54 4.80
C ILE A 65 -7.95 -51.62 4.22
N ASP A 66 -8.94 -51.96 5.04
CA ASP A 66 -10.32 -52.12 4.58
C ASP A 66 -10.95 -50.78 4.15
N ALA A 67 -10.54 -49.68 4.78
CA ALA A 67 -11.03 -48.35 4.44
C ALA A 67 -10.55 -47.89 3.05
N VAL A 68 -9.30 -48.15 2.69
CA VAL A 68 -8.69 -47.63 1.46
C VAL A 68 -9.03 -48.41 0.19
N GLN A 69 -9.55 -49.64 0.31
CA GLN A 69 -9.93 -50.44 -0.87
C GLN A 69 -10.90 -49.67 -1.75
N ASP A 70 -10.61 -49.59 -3.05
CA ASP A 70 -11.39 -48.87 -4.05
C ASP A 70 -11.59 -47.35 -3.81
N ALA A 71 -10.82 -46.73 -2.90
CA ALA A 71 -10.92 -45.30 -2.62
C ALA A 71 -10.23 -44.46 -3.71
N ASP A 72 -10.90 -43.39 -4.16
CA ASP A 72 -10.34 -42.42 -5.11
C ASP A 72 -9.55 -41.32 -4.40
N LEU A 73 -9.90 -41.04 -3.15
CA LEU A 73 -9.19 -40.10 -2.28
C LEU A 73 -8.96 -40.74 -0.91
N VAL A 74 -7.69 -40.74 -0.48
CA VAL A 74 -7.28 -41.14 0.86
C VAL A 74 -6.71 -39.92 1.57
N VAL A 75 -7.34 -39.53 2.69
CA VAL A 75 -6.93 -38.41 3.53
C VAL A 75 -6.31 -38.93 4.83
N LEU A 76 -5.02 -38.68 5.02
CA LEU A 76 -4.30 -39.01 6.26
C LEU A 76 -4.50 -37.89 7.29
N ALA A 77 -5.49 -38.07 8.18
CA ALA A 77 -5.86 -37.14 9.25
C ALA A 77 -5.44 -37.65 10.63
N LEU A 78 -4.13 -37.87 10.75
CA LEU A 78 -3.46 -38.48 11.90
C LEU A 78 -2.19 -37.70 12.28
N PRO A 79 -1.65 -37.87 13.50
CA PRO A 79 -0.39 -37.25 13.89
C PRO A 79 0.73 -37.61 12.91
N VAL A 80 1.54 -36.64 12.52
CA VAL A 80 2.52 -36.78 11.42
C VAL A 80 3.53 -37.91 11.62
N GLN A 81 3.86 -38.27 12.86
CA GLN A 81 4.75 -39.40 13.16
C GLN A 81 4.12 -40.77 12.86
N ALA A 82 2.79 -40.86 12.82
CA ALA A 82 2.08 -42.10 12.51
C ALA A 82 1.92 -42.35 11.01
N THR A 83 2.25 -41.36 10.16
CA THR A 83 2.10 -41.43 8.70
C THR A 83 2.84 -42.62 8.10
N GLU A 84 4.12 -42.80 8.41
CA GLU A 84 4.94 -43.87 7.82
C GLU A 84 4.37 -45.26 8.09
N LYS A 85 3.97 -45.52 9.34
CA LYS A 85 3.36 -46.80 9.73
C LYS A 85 2.08 -47.08 8.95
N VAL A 86 1.25 -46.07 8.71
CA VAL A 86 0.01 -46.22 7.94
C VAL A 86 0.32 -46.43 6.46
N LEU A 87 1.25 -45.67 5.89
CA LEU A 87 1.66 -45.82 4.49
C LEU A 87 2.15 -47.25 4.18
N VAL A 88 2.92 -47.86 5.08
CA VAL A 88 3.34 -49.28 4.97
C VAL A 88 2.12 -50.21 4.86
N GLN A 89 1.10 -49.98 5.68
CA GLN A 89 -0.09 -50.83 5.73
C GLN A 89 -0.97 -50.69 4.48
N ILE A 90 -1.16 -49.46 4.00
CA ILE A 90 -2.12 -49.19 2.92
C ILE A 90 -1.50 -49.32 1.52
N LYS A 91 -0.18 -49.15 1.35
CA LYS A 91 0.50 -49.20 0.04
C LYS A 91 0.05 -50.35 -0.87
N PRO A 92 -0.06 -51.61 -0.41
CA PRO A 92 -0.45 -52.73 -1.27
C PRO A 92 -1.89 -52.66 -1.79
N TYR A 93 -2.73 -51.81 -1.22
CA TYR A 93 -4.18 -51.76 -1.43
C TYR A 93 -4.66 -50.43 -2.02
N LEU A 94 -3.75 -49.49 -2.30
CA LEU A 94 -4.08 -48.24 -2.97
C LEU A 94 -4.32 -48.49 -4.46
N LYS A 95 -5.37 -47.88 -5.02
CA LYS A 95 -5.53 -47.82 -6.48
C LYS A 95 -4.37 -47.04 -7.09
N ALA A 96 -3.98 -47.40 -8.31
CA ALA A 96 -2.89 -46.73 -9.03
C ALA A 96 -3.18 -45.24 -9.31
N ASP A 97 -4.46 -44.90 -9.46
CA ASP A 97 -5.01 -43.56 -9.70
C ASP A 97 -5.64 -42.92 -8.45
N ALA A 98 -5.43 -43.49 -7.25
CA ALA A 98 -5.91 -42.87 -6.01
C ALA A 98 -5.13 -41.59 -5.70
N ILE A 99 -5.86 -40.55 -5.28
CA ILE A 99 -5.26 -39.36 -4.65
C ILE A 99 -4.93 -39.71 -3.21
N LEU A 100 -3.69 -39.46 -2.81
CA LEU A 100 -3.23 -39.60 -1.44
C LEU A 100 -2.81 -38.21 -0.94
N THR A 101 -3.47 -37.74 0.11
CA THR A 101 -3.16 -36.46 0.75
C THR A 101 -3.10 -36.61 2.26
N ASP A 102 -2.56 -35.60 2.91
CA ASP A 102 -2.51 -35.51 4.36
C ASP A 102 -3.01 -34.13 4.81
N VAL A 103 -3.16 -33.96 6.12
CA VAL A 103 -3.55 -32.67 6.73
C VAL A 103 -2.61 -32.26 7.87
N GLY A 104 -1.42 -32.85 7.93
CA GLY A 104 -0.44 -32.62 8.98
C GLY A 104 0.29 -31.29 8.86
N SER A 105 0.77 -30.77 9.98
CA SER A 105 1.38 -29.42 10.05
C SER A 105 2.83 -29.32 9.54
N THR A 106 3.40 -30.42 9.06
CA THR A 106 4.78 -30.52 8.54
C THR A 106 4.80 -31.38 7.29
N LYS A 107 5.51 -30.96 6.24
CA LYS A 107 5.48 -31.61 4.92
C LYS A 107 6.74 -32.43 4.64
N GLY A 108 7.91 -31.98 5.06
CA GLY A 108 9.18 -32.65 4.77
C GLY A 108 9.23 -34.08 5.31
N ASN A 109 8.77 -34.29 6.54
CA ASN A 109 8.69 -35.61 7.16
C ASN A 109 7.65 -36.53 6.50
N VAL A 110 6.50 -36.00 6.08
CA VAL A 110 5.44 -36.75 5.38
C VAL A 110 5.94 -37.22 4.02
N VAL A 111 6.61 -36.34 3.27
CA VAL A 111 7.21 -36.67 1.98
C VAL A 111 8.37 -37.66 2.15
N ALA A 112 9.24 -37.46 3.15
CA ALA A 112 10.33 -38.40 3.44
C ALA A 112 9.81 -39.79 3.83
N ALA A 113 8.71 -39.86 4.59
CA ALA A 113 8.04 -41.12 4.90
C ALA A 113 7.51 -41.78 3.62
N ALA A 114 6.84 -41.03 2.75
CA ALA A 114 6.38 -41.56 1.46
C ALA A 114 7.55 -42.05 0.58
N GLN A 115 8.64 -41.31 0.51
CA GLN A 115 9.84 -41.71 -0.24
C GLN A 115 10.47 -42.99 0.30
N ARG A 116 10.55 -43.18 1.62
CA ARG A 116 11.03 -44.44 2.21
C ARG A 116 10.17 -45.65 1.82
N ILE A 117 8.87 -45.44 1.66
CA ILE A 117 7.92 -46.52 1.40
C ILE A 117 7.70 -46.80 -0.09
N PHE A 118 7.63 -45.77 -0.93
CA PHE A 118 7.38 -45.89 -2.37
C PHE A 118 8.67 -45.81 -3.22
N GLY A 119 9.79 -45.40 -2.64
CA GLY A 119 11.04 -45.16 -3.35
C GLY A 119 10.96 -43.93 -4.26
N ASP A 120 11.72 -43.94 -5.35
CA ASP A 120 11.74 -42.86 -6.35
C ASP A 120 10.43 -42.79 -7.16
N SER A 121 9.61 -43.84 -7.12
CA SER A 121 8.32 -43.93 -7.81
C SER A 121 7.17 -43.57 -6.87
N LEU A 122 7.15 -42.32 -6.40
CA LEU A 122 6.02 -41.80 -5.63
C LEU A 122 4.71 -41.91 -6.44
N PRO A 123 3.57 -42.22 -5.80
CA PRO A 123 2.29 -42.26 -6.49
C PRO A 123 1.99 -40.91 -7.17
N VAL A 124 1.53 -40.96 -8.43
CA VAL A 124 1.21 -39.74 -9.18
C VAL A 124 0.06 -38.94 -8.56
N GLY A 125 -0.81 -39.60 -7.78
CA GLY A 125 -1.86 -38.95 -6.99
C GLY A 125 -1.42 -38.44 -5.62
N PHE A 126 -0.13 -38.53 -5.25
CA PHE A 126 0.35 -38.06 -3.96
C PHE A 126 0.50 -36.53 -3.96
N VAL A 127 -0.30 -35.84 -3.16
CA VAL A 127 -0.31 -34.38 -3.02
C VAL A 127 -0.46 -34.04 -1.55
N PRO A 128 0.64 -33.77 -0.83
CA PRO A 128 0.58 -33.37 0.58
C PRO A 128 -0.17 -32.04 0.78
N GLY A 129 -0.85 -31.91 1.91
CA GLY A 129 -1.72 -30.76 2.19
C GLY A 129 -1.71 -30.36 3.67
N HIS A 130 -1.88 -29.07 3.96
CA HIS A 130 -1.94 -28.54 5.32
C HIS A 130 -3.02 -27.45 5.42
N PRO A 131 -4.19 -27.77 5.99
CA PRO A 131 -5.18 -26.75 6.33
C PRO A 131 -4.72 -25.98 7.56
N ILE A 132 -4.55 -24.66 7.43
CA ILE A 132 -4.21 -23.76 8.54
C ILE A 132 -5.51 -23.36 9.24
N ALA A 133 -6.10 -24.32 9.95
CA ALA A 133 -7.29 -24.14 10.75
C ALA A 133 -7.18 -25.02 12.00
N GLY A 134 -7.73 -24.57 13.13
CA GLY A 134 -7.64 -25.29 14.40
C GLY A 134 -8.58 -24.72 15.45
N SER A 135 -8.79 -25.51 16.51
CA SER A 135 -9.56 -25.14 17.70
C SER A 135 -8.92 -25.80 18.91
N GLU A 136 -9.07 -25.19 20.08
CA GLU A 136 -8.73 -25.78 21.38
C GLU A 136 -9.55 -27.06 21.69
N HIS A 137 -10.66 -27.29 20.97
CA HIS A 137 -11.48 -28.49 21.09
C HIS A 137 -11.03 -29.59 20.11
N THR A 138 -10.94 -30.82 20.61
CA THR A 138 -10.45 -31.97 19.85
C THR A 138 -11.53 -33.04 19.64
N GLY A 139 -11.29 -33.93 18.67
CA GLY A 139 -12.17 -35.06 18.37
C GLY A 139 -13.28 -34.79 17.35
N VAL A 140 -14.09 -35.82 17.08
CA VAL A 140 -15.11 -35.83 16.01
C VAL A 140 -16.27 -34.85 16.26
N HIS A 141 -16.63 -34.63 17.52
CA HIS A 141 -17.70 -33.70 17.92
C HIS A 141 -17.29 -32.23 17.80
N ALA A 142 -15.99 -31.95 17.86
CA ALA A 142 -15.45 -30.60 17.66
C ALA A 142 -15.43 -30.17 16.19
N GLY A 143 -15.61 -31.12 15.25
CA GLY A 143 -15.59 -30.85 13.81
C GLY A 143 -16.75 -29.94 13.38
N LYS A 144 -16.44 -28.93 12.55
CA LYS A 144 -17.39 -27.95 12.02
C LYS A 144 -17.33 -27.92 10.50
N VAL A 145 -18.48 -27.71 9.85
CA VAL A 145 -18.55 -27.66 8.38
C VAL A 145 -17.86 -26.40 7.81
N ASP A 146 -17.86 -25.31 8.59
CA ASP A 146 -17.29 -24.01 8.24
C ASP A 146 -15.88 -23.80 8.82
N LEU A 147 -15.25 -24.84 9.38
CA LEU A 147 -13.93 -24.74 10.01
C LEU A 147 -12.86 -24.11 9.10
N PHE A 148 -12.92 -24.40 7.80
CA PHE A 148 -11.94 -23.96 6.82
C PHE A 148 -12.37 -22.70 6.06
N ALA A 149 -13.59 -22.21 6.28
CA ALA A 149 -14.08 -21.04 5.56
C ALA A 149 -13.18 -19.85 5.85
N HIS A 150 -12.72 -19.17 4.80
CA HIS A 150 -11.81 -18.02 4.86
C HIS A 150 -10.44 -18.30 5.51
N HIS A 151 -10.09 -19.58 5.71
CA HIS A 151 -8.77 -20.00 6.16
C HIS A 151 -7.93 -20.48 4.98
N LYS A 152 -6.61 -20.45 5.16
CA LYS A 152 -5.66 -20.88 4.13
C LYS A 152 -5.45 -22.40 4.19
N VAL A 153 -5.42 -23.03 3.02
CA VAL A 153 -4.98 -24.42 2.86
C VAL A 153 -3.77 -24.42 1.94
N ILE A 154 -2.65 -24.96 2.43
CA ILE A 154 -1.44 -25.08 1.63
C ILE A 154 -1.39 -26.48 1.03
N LEU A 155 -1.33 -26.55 -0.29
CA LEU A 155 -0.95 -27.77 -1.01
C LEU A 155 0.54 -27.69 -1.35
N THR A 156 1.25 -28.81 -1.25
CA THR A 156 2.66 -28.88 -1.69
C THR A 156 2.85 -29.93 -2.79
N PRO A 157 2.38 -29.65 -4.04
CA PRO A 157 2.59 -30.56 -5.16
C PRO A 157 4.07 -30.88 -5.35
N LEU A 158 4.36 -32.15 -5.63
CA LEU A 158 5.69 -32.63 -5.97
C LEU A 158 5.86 -32.67 -7.49
N PRO A 159 7.10 -32.75 -8.01
CA PRO A 159 7.33 -32.97 -9.44
C PRO A 159 6.64 -34.24 -9.98
N SER A 160 6.41 -35.24 -9.12
CA SER A 160 5.68 -36.48 -9.46
C SER A 160 4.16 -36.33 -9.37
N SER A 161 3.64 -35.27 -8.74
CA SER A 161 2.20 -35.06 -8.57
C SER A 161 1.55 -34.72 -9.90
N ALA A 162 0.54 -35.49 -10.29
CA ALA A 162 -0.18 -35.26 -11.53
C ALA A 162 -1.08 -34.01 -11.42
N PRO A 163 -1.14 -33.16 -12.47
CA PRO A 163 -1.97 -31.94 -12.45
C PRO A 163 -3.44 -32.18 -12.10
N TRP A 164 -4.04 -33.27 -12.60
CA TRP A 164 -5.44 -33.62 -12.32
C TRP A 164 -5.71 -33.90 -10.83
N ALA A 165 -4.72 -34.42 -10.10
CA ALA A 165 -4.87 -34.72 -8.68
C ALA A 165 -4.82 -33.42 -7.86
N VAL A 166 -3.92 -32.52 -8.23
CA VAL A 166 -3.79 -31.19 -7.62
C VAL A 166 -5.07 -30.39 -7.86
N GLU A 167 -5.60 -30.37 -9.08
CA GLU A 167 -6.82 -29.65 -9.43
C GLU A 167 -8.03 -30.17 -8.65
N LYS A 168 -8.21 -31.49 -8.53
CA LYS A 168 -9.29 -32.06 -7.70
C LYS A 168 -9.19 -31.65 -6.23
N LEU A 169 -7.98 -31.59 -5.66
CA LEU A 169 -7.80 -31.12 -4.28
C LEU A 169 -8.06 -29.62 -4.14
N ILE A 170 -7.68 -28.80 -5.13
CA ILE A 170 -8.03 -27.38 -5.16
C ILE A 170 -9.55 -27.22 -5.13
N THR A 171 -10.28 -27.95 -6.00
CA THR A 171 -11.75 -27.92 -6.03
C THR A 171 -12.35 -28.36 -4.69
N LEU A 172 -11.84 -29.44 -4.07
CA LEU A 172 -12.28 -29.91 -2.75
C LEU A 172 -12.15 -28.81 -1.68
N TRP A 173 -11.00 -28.16 -1.60
CA TRP A 173 -10.75 -27.14 -0.58
C TRP A 173 -11.47 -25.81 -0.88
N GLN A 174 -11.68 -25.46 -2.15
CA GLN A 174 -12.51 -24.32 -2.53
C GLN A 174 -13.99 -24.54 -2.18
N ALA A 175 -14.50 -25.77 -2.31
CA ALA A 175 -15.84 -26.13 -1.84
C ALA A 175 -15.96 -25.99 -0.30
N ALA A 176 -14.86 -26.17 0.44
CA ALA A 176 -14.76 -25.84 1.86
C ALA A 176 -14.69 -24.33 2.16
N LYS A 177 -14.79 -23.47 1.13
CA LYS A 177 -14.60 -22.01 1.18
C LYS A 177 -13.22 -21.59 1.68
N ALA A 178 -12.21 -22.46 1.51
CA ALA A 178 -10.83 -22.17 1.88
C ALA A 178 -10.08 -21.46 0.75
N GLU A 179 -9.09 -20.65 1.11
CA GLU A 179 -8.13 -20.06 0.18
C GLU A 179 -6.99 -21.06 -0.05
N VAL A 180 -6.89 -21.61 -1.26
CA VAL A 180 -5.88 -22.63 -1.58
C VAL A 180 -4.63 -21.98 -2.15
N ILE A 181 -3.48 -22.30 -1.55
CA ILE A 181 -2.16 -21.80 -1.97
C ILE A 181 -1.26 -23.01 -2.25
N CYS A 182 -0.48 -22.94 -3.32
CA CYS A 182 0.54 -23.94 -3.62
C CYS A 182 1.94 -23.39 -3.32
N MET A 183 2.78 -24.18 -2.65
CA MET A 183 4.21 -23.88 -2.46
C MET A 183 5.03 -25.16 -2.37
N ASP A 184 6.35 -25.05 -2.44
CA ASP A 184 7.22 -26.21 -2.27
C ASP A 184 7.30 -26.67 -0.79
N VAL A 185 7.70 -27.92 -0.60
CA VAL A 185 7.76 -28.59 0.71
C VAL A 185 8.71 -27.89 1.66
N GLN A 186 9.89 -27.47 1.18
CA GLN A 186 10.91 -26.84 2.02
C GLN A 186 10.42 -25.47 2.49
N LYS A 187 9.85 -24.69 1.57
CA LYS A 187 9.29 -23.36 1.82
C LYS A 187 8.14 -23.42 2.79
N HIS A 188 7.25 -24.41 2.67
CA HIS A 188 6.20 -24.64 3.65
C HIS A 188 6.82 -24.78 5.06
N ASP A 189 7.73 -25.73 5.23
CA ASP A 189 8.30 -26.03 6.55
C ASP A 189 9.09 -24.83 7.12
N GLU A 190 9.80 -24.08 6.28
CA GLU A 190 10.48 -22.83 6.66
C GLU A 190 9.50 -21.73 7.10
N VAL A 191 8.41 -21.51 6.35
CA VAL A 191 7.40 -20.49 6.68
C VAL A 191 6.69 -20.84 7.99
N LEU A 192 6.27 -22.09 8.15
CA LEU A 192 5.56 -22.53 9.36
C LEU A 192 6.47 -22.57 10.59
N ALA A 193 7.79 -22.78 10.40
CA ALA A 193 8.76 -22.64 11.49
C ALA A 193 8.72 -21.23 12.11
N HIS A 194 8.69 -20.18 11.29
CA HIS A 194 8.70 -18.79 11.77
C HIS A 194 7.32 -18.28 12.21
N THR A 195 6.26 -18.69 11.52
CA THR A 195 4.91 -18.13 11.71
C THR A 195 4.04 -18.92 12.70
N SER A 196 4.41 -20.16 13.02
CA SER A 196 3.64 -21.03 13.92
C SER A 196 4.51 -21.70 14.97
N HIS A 197 5.55 -22.44 14.57
CA HIS A 197 6.28 -23.29 15.53
C HIS A 197 7.13 -22.50 16.52
N LEU A 198 7.91 -21.52 16.06
CA LEU A 198 8.72 -20.67 16.93
C LEU A 198 7.85 -19.88 17.92
N PRO A 199 6.74 -19.22 17.51
CA PRO A 199 5.81 -18.61 18.45
C PRO A 199 5.32 -19.55 19.56
N HIS A 200 4.94 -20.80 19.22
CA HIS A 200 4.52 -21.77 20.23
C HIS A 200 5.66 -22.17 21.16
N LEU A 201 6.86 -22.42 20.62
CA LEU A 201 8.05 -22.72 21.40
C LEU A 201 8.36 -21.59 22.39
N MET A 202 8.31 -20.33 21.93
CA MET A 202 8.52 -19.15 22.76
C MET A 202 7.45 -19.01 23.85
N ALA A 203 6.18 -19.27 23.53
CA ALA A 203 5.09 -19.23 24.50
C ALA A 203 5.26 -20.30 25.58
N PHE A 204 5.58 -21.55 25.21
CA PHE A 204 5.89 -22.62 26.17
C PHE A 204 7.10 -22.24 27.05
N ASN A 205 8.19 -21.75 26.44
CA ASN A 205 9.38 -21.36 27.17
C ASN A 205 9.12 -20.22 28.17
N LEU A 206 8.35 -19.20 27.78
CA LEU A 206 8.01 -18.09 28.67
C LEU A 206 7.18 -18.57 29.87
N VAL A 207 6.16 -19.40 29.64
CA VAL A 207 5.32 -19.94 30.72
C VAL A 207 6.15 -20.83 31.66
N GLU A 208 6.99 -21.70 31.11
CA GLU A 208 7.88 -22.57 31.88
C GLU A 208 8.89 -21.77 32.73
N GLN A 209 9.47 -20.72 32.16
CA GLN A 209 10.41 -19.84 32.87
C GLN A 209 9.75 -19.17 34.08
N LEU A 210 8.49 -18.73 33.96
CA LEU A 210 7.77 -18.08 35.05
C LEU A 210 7.24 -19.07 36.09
N ALA A 211 6.80 -20.26 35.67
CA ALA A 211 6.30 -21.31 36.55
C ALA A 211 7.37 -21.76 37.56
N ASN A 212 8.65 -21.77 37.13
CA ASN A 212 9.80 -22.22 37.91
C ASN A 212 10.40 -21.14 38.84
N ARG A 213 9.74 -19.98 39.01
CA ARG A 213 10.20 -18.94 39.96
C ARG A 213 9.53 -19.08 41.32
N GLU A 214 10.25 -18.69 42.38
CA GLU A 214 9.74 -18.71 43.76
C GLU A 214 8.55 -17.74 43.99
N ASP A 215 8.41 -16.70 43.17
CA ASP A 215 7.37 -15.66 43.22
C ASP A 215 6.23 -15.86 42.19
N ASN A 216 6.06 -17.08 41.67
CA ASN A 216 5.17 -17.36 40.54
C ASN A 216 3.71 -16.87 40.73
N LEU A 217 3.12 -17.03 41.92
CA LEU A 217 1.74 -16.65 42.22
C LEU A 217 1.51 -15.14 42.09
N ASP A 218 2.49 -14.31 42.46
CA ASP A 218 2.39 -12.87 42.31
C ASP A 218 2.58 -12.44 40.85
N ILE A 219 3.49 -13.08 40.10
CA ILE A 219 3.70 -12.79 38.67
C ILE A 219 2.44 -13.07 37.85
N PHE A 220 1.80 -14.23 38.05
CA PHE A 220 0.56 -14.56 37.35
C PHE A 220 -0.62 -13.68 37.79
N ARG A 221 -0.60 -13.17 39.02
CA ARG A 221 -1.62 -12.24 39.54
C ARG A 221 -1.56 -10.85 38.90
N TYR A 222 -0.37 -10.37 38.55
CA TYR A 222 -0.16 -9.07 37.89
C TYR A 222 -0.06 -9.17 36.35
N ALA A 223 -0.19 -10.37 35.79
CA ALA A 223 -0.19 -10.57 34.35
C ALA A 223 -1.38 -9.84 33.67
N ALA A 224 -1.05 -8.79 32.91
CA ALA A 224 -2.00 -7.99 32.15
C ALA A 224 -2.37 -8.66 30.80
N GLY A 225 -3.23 -8.00 30.01
CA GLY A 225 -3.75 -8.52 28.73
C GLY A 225 -2.67 -9.03 27.77
N GLY A 226 -1.56 -8.30 27.61
CA GLY A 226 -0.48 -8.70 26.69
C GLY A 226 0.19 -10.04 27.04
N PHE A 227 0.33 -10.36 28.34
CA PHE A 227 0.84 -11.66 28.75
C PHE A 227 -0.15 -12.78 28.42
N ARG A 228 -1.44 -12.55 28.67
CA ARG A 228 -2.50 -13.52 28.35
C ARG A 228 -2.55 -13.81 26.85
N ASP A 229 -2.46 -12.78 26.01
CA ASP A 229 -2.50 -12.93 24.56
C ASP A 229 -1.29 -13.72 24.03
N PHE A 230 -0.10 -13.42 24.55
CA PHE A 230 1.13 -14.11 24.15
C PHE A 230 1.18 -15.56 24.64
N SER A 231 0.78 -15.82 25.89
CA SER A 231 0.82 -17.16 26.50
C SER A 231 -0.38 -18.04 26.12
N ARG A 232 -1.45 -17.49 25.52
CA ARG A 232 -2.67 -18.22 25.15
C ARG A 232 -2.38 -19.51 24.38
N ILE A 233 -1.42 -19.47 23.45
CA ILE A 233 -1.10 -20.60 22.57
C ILE A 233 -0.30 -21.71 23.27
N ALA A 234 0.29 -21.44 24.45
CA ALA A 234 0.93 -22.46 25.28
C ALA A 234 -0.08 -23.43 25.93
N ALA A 235 -1.39 -23.12 25.88
CA ALA A 235 -2.45 -24.04 26.30
C ALA A 235 -2.69 -25.21 25.31
N SER A 236 -1.98 -25.22 24.18
CA SER A 236 -2.08 -26.27 23.17
C SER A 236 -1.52 -27.62 23.66
N ASP A 237 -1.92 -28.72 23.01
CA ASP A 237 -1.51 -30.07 23.38
C ASP A 237 0.03 -30.29 23.33
N PRO A 238 0.69 -30.65 24.44
CA PRO A 238 2.15 -30.81 24.49
C PRO A 238 2.68 -31.96 23.61
N GLN A 239 1.94 -33.05 23.47
CA GLN A 239 2.37 -34.20 22.66
C GLN A 239 2.39 -33.85 21.17
N MET A 240 1.36 -33.13 20.70
CA MET A 240 1.30 -32.62 19.34
C MET A 240 2.48 -31.69 19.03
N TRP A 241 2.78 -30.75 19.93
CA TRP A 241 3.88 -29.80 19.73
C TRP A 241 5.26 -30.45 19.81
N HIS A 242 5.45 -31.41 20.73
CA HIS A 242 6.61 -32.28 20.74
C HIS A 242 6.84 -32.91 19.35
N ASP A 243 5.79 -33.53 18.77
CA ASP A 243 5.91 -34.21 17.48
C ASP A 243 6.20 -33.23 16.33
N ILE A 244 5.58 -32.04 16.35
CA ILE A 244 5.80 -30.99 15.35
C ILE A 244 7.24 -30.46 15.40
N PHE A 245 7.79 -30.19 16.59
CA PHE A 245 9.15 -29.69 16.74
C PHE A 245 10.20 -30.67 16.21
N PHE A 246 10.01 -31.97 16.48
CA PHE A 246 10.90 -32.99 15.91
C PHE A 246 10.68 -33.21 14.41
N ALA A 247 9.44 -33.15 13.94
CA ALA A 247 9.11 -33.30 12.53
C ALA A 247 9.69 -32.16 11.66
N ASN A 248 9.74 -30.93 12.18
CA ASN A 248 10.29 -29.76 11.50
C ASN A 248 11.65 -29.31 12.08
N LYS A 249 12.43 -30.25 12.63
CA LYS A 249 13.66 -29.97 13.40
C LYS A 249 14.60 -28.98 12.72
N THR A 250 14.89 -29.18 11.44
CA THR A 250 15.87 -28.34 10.73
C THR A 250 15.42 -26.90 10.61
N ALA A 251 14.16 -26.66 10.23
CA ALA A 251 13.67 -25.29 10.04
C ALA A 251 13.40 -24.59 11.38
N ILE A 252 12.89 -25.30 12.40
CA ILE A 252 12.66 -24.69 13.72
C ILE A 252 13.96 -24.31 14.41
N LEU A 253 15.02 -25.12 14.33
CA LEU A 253 16.32 -24.76 14.90
C LEU A 253 16.90 -23.50 14.23
N LYS A 254 16.82 -23.42 12.89
CA LYS A 254 17.24 -22.21 12.16
C LYS A 254 16.44 -20.97 12.57
N ALA A 255 15.13 -21.12 12.82
CA ALA A 255 14.28 -20.03 13.29
C ALA A 255 14.65 -19.61 14.73
N VAL A 256 14.99 -20.56 15.60
CA VAL A 256 15.50 -20.29 16.96
C VAL A 256 16.81 -19.53 16.90
N ASP A 257 17.78 -19.96 16.08
CA ASP A 257 19.07 -19.27 15.92
C ASP A 257 18.87 -17.80 15.50
N GLY A 258 17.96 -17.55 14.55
CA GLY A 258 17.61 -16.19 14.11
C GLY A 258 16.98 -15.35 15.22
N PHE A 259 16.12 -15.95 16.03
CA PHE A 259 15.52 -15.28 17.19
C PHE A 259 16.54 -14.95 18.27
N GLU A 260 17.43 -15.89 18.60
CA GLU A 260 18.51 -15.68 19.58
C GLU A 260 19.44 -14.53 19.16
N GLN A 261 19.77 -14.44 17.87
CA GLN A 261 20.55 -13.33 17.34
C GLN A 261 19.85 -11.98 17.52
N GLN A 262 18.55 -11.89 17.23
CA GLN A 262 17.78 -10.65 17.42
C GLN A 262 17.66 -10.28 18.91
N LEU A 263 17.42 -11.27 19.77
CA LEU A 263 17.35 -11.05 21.21
C LEU A 263 18.70 -10.58 21.77
N ALA A 264 19.82 -11.12 21.27
CA ALA A 264 21.16 -10.69 21.63
C ALA A 264 21.44 -9.24 21.18
N ILE A 265 20.95 -8.82 20.02
CA ILE A 265 21.01 -7.42 19.56
C ILE A 265 20.26 -6.52 20.55
N ILE A 266 19.00 -6.81 20.85
CA ILE A 266 18.18 -6.01 21.77
C ILE A 266 18.84 -5.94 23.15
N ARG A 267 19.31 -7.07 23.67
CA ARG A 267 20.05 -7.13 24.93
C ARG A 267 21.27 -6.21 24.91
N GLY A 268 22.08 -6.28 23.85
CA GLY A 268 23.28 -5.45 23.71
C GLY A 268 22.97 -3.95 23.60
N LEU A 269 21.85 -3.57 22.98
CA LEU A 269 21.40 -2.17 22.94
C LEU A 269 20.99 -1.68 24.34
N ILE A 270 20.29 -2.50 25.11
CA ILE A 270 19.89 -2.19 26.49
C ILE A 270 21.11 -2.09 27.40
N GLU A 271 22.04 -3.06 27.35
CA GLU A 271 23.26 -3.07 28.17
C GLU A 271 24.16 -1.86 27.90
N LYS A 272 24.12 -1.30 26.68
CA LYS A 272 24.87 -0.10 26.29
C LYS A 272 24.10 1.20 26.49
N GLU A 273 22.85 1.14 26.92
CA GLU A 273 21.93 2.28 27.00
C GLU A 273 21.82 3.07 25.67
N ASP A 274 21.91 2.37 24.53
CA ASP A 274 21.85 2.96 23.19
C ASP A 274 20.39 3.25 22.80
N SER A 275 19.88 4.36 23.34
CA SER A 275 18.49 4.80 23.18
C SER A 275 18.09 4.98 21.70
N GLN A 276 18.97 5.57 20.88
CA GLN A 276 18.66 5.87 19.48
C GLN A 276 18.51 4.59 18.65
N ALA A 277 19.45 3.65 18.78
CA ALA A 277 19.38 2.40 18.06
C ALA A 277 18.22 1.51 18.55
N LEU A 278 17.93 1.53 19.86
CA LEU A 278 16.78 0.80 20.42
C LEU A 278 15.45 1.36 19.91
N MET A 279 15.28 2.68 19.91
CA MET A 279 14.10 3.34 19.34
C MET A 279 13.93 3.03 17.86
N GLY A 280 15.02 3.05 17.08
CA GLY A 280 15.01 2.66 15.67
C GLY A 280 14.52 1.22 15.46
N LEU A 281 15.07 0.27 16.24
CA LEU A 281 14.67 -1.15 16.16
C LEU A 281 13.20 -1.36 16.52
N LEU A 282 12.72 -0.74 17.60
CA LEU A 282 11.32 -0.84 18.03
C LEU A 282 10.37 -0.18 17.03
N GLY A 283 10.76 0.99 16.50
CA GLY A 283 10.01 1.71 15.46
C GLY A 283 9.92 0.92 14.16
N HIS A 284 11.00 0.27 13.74
CA HIS A 284 11.01 -0.64 12.58
C HIS A 284 10.08 -1.83 12.80
N ALA A 285 10.12 -2.47 13.98
CA ALA A 285 9.22 -3.57 14.30
C ALA A 285 7.74 -3.16 14.29
N GLN A 286 7.43 -1.96 14.80
CA GLN A 286 6.08 -1.39 14.78
C GLN A 286 5.61 -1.11 13.33
N ALA A 287 6.46 -0.43 12.54
CA ALA A 287 6.16 -0.11 11.14
C ALA A 287 5.97 -1.38 10.31
N ALA A 288 6.83 -2.39 10.49
CA ALA A 288 6.72 -3.67 9.81
C ALA A 288 5.38 -4.35 10.12
N ARG A 289 4.92 -4.34 11.38
CA ARG A 289 3.60 -4.90 11.75
C ARG A 289 2.44 -4.16 11.07
N GLN A 290 2.47 -2.84 11.05
CA GLN A 290 1.46 -2.03 10.37
C GLN A 290 1.46 -2.32 8.86
N HIS A 291 2.65 -2.40 8.26
CA HIS A 291 2.84 -2.71 6.85
C HIS A 291 2.39 -4.14 6.48
N PHE A 292 2.68 -5.16 7.30
CA PHE A 292 2.24 -6.53 7.04
C PHE A 292 0.71 -6.67 7.04
N ASN A 293 0.03 -6.01 7.99
CA ASN A 293 -1.43 -5.97 8.00
C ASN A 293 -1.99 -5.37 6.69
N HIS A 294 -1.28 -4.38 6.16
CA HIS A 294 -1.62 -3.69 4.94
C HIS A 294 -1.39 -4.55 3.68
N MET A 295 -0.22 -5.19 3.60
CA MET A 295 0.19 -6.06 2.49
C MET A 295 -0.66 -7.35 2.42
N LEU A 296 -0.93 -7.99 3.55
CA LEU A 296 -1.76 -9.20 3.63
C LEU A 296 -3.22 -8.93 3.23
N ALA A 297 -3.69 -7.70 3.41
CA ALA A 297 -5.02 -7.28 2.98
C ALA A 297 -5.11 -6.93 1.48
N GLN A 298 -4.00 -6.97 0.72
CA GLN A 298 -3.92 -6.41 -0.65
C GLN A 298 -4.52 -5.00 -0.76
N LYS A 299 -4.47 -4.22 0.34
CA LYS A 299 -4.97 -2.85 0.35
C LYS A 299 -3.85 -1.90 -0.14
N PRO A 300 -4.17 -0.78 -0.81
CA PRO A 300 -3.24 0.32 -1.09
C PRO A 300 -2.94 1.11 0.19
N LEU A 301 -1.70 1.61 0.38
CA LEU A 301 -1.14 2.14 1.66
C LEU A 301 -2.07 3.09 2.42
N MET A 302 -2.97 3.77 1.71
CA MET A 302 -4.15 4.45 2.24
C MET A 302 -5.41 3.70 1.83
N GLU A 303 -6.28 3.38 2.79
CA GLU A 303 -7.54 2.66 2.53
C GLU A 303 -8.36 3.36 1.44
N LYS A 304 -8.44 2.73 0.26
CA LYS A 304 -9.51 2.97 -0.70
C LYS A 304 -10.60 1.98 -0.38
N ASP A 305 -11.52 2.34 0.49
CA ASP A 305 -12.76 1.59 0.58
C ASP A 305 -13.44 1.67 -0.80
N LYS A 306 -13.76 0.51 -1.38
CA LYS A 306 -14.41 0.38 -2.70
C LYS A 306 -15.88 0.82 -2.66
N VAL A 307 -16.22 1.76 -1.79
CA VAL A 307 -17.53 2.37 -1.70
C VAL A 307 -17.45 3.67 -2.46
N THR A 308 -18.25 3.81 -3.51
CA THR A 308 -18.29 5.04 -4.31
C THR A 308 -18.87 6.15 -3.43
N GLN A 309 -18.00 7.00 -2.89
CA GLN A 309 -18.42 8.10 -2.05
C GLN A 309 -19.00 9.24 -2.90
N GLN A 310 -19.96 9.97 -2.35
CA GLN A 310 -20.48 11.19 -2.95
C GLN A 310 -20.51 12.37 -1.96
N PHE A 311 -20.32 13.57 -2.49
CA PHE A 311 -20.57 14.83 -1.78
C PHE A 311 -21.93 15.41 -2.22
N THR A 312 -22.72 15.87 -1.25
CA THR A 312 -23.94 16.63 -1.51
C THR A 312 -23.81 18.02 -0.91
N ILE A 313 -24.04 19.04 -1.73
CA ILE A 313 -24.03 20.45 -1.31
C ILE A 313 -25.40 21.04 -1.55
N GLN A 314 -26.04 21.52 -0.48
CA GLN A 314 -27.30 22.27 -0.56
C GLN A 314 -27.02 23.75 -0.89
N PRO A 315 -27.94 24.44 -1.61
CA PRO A 315 -27.86 25.89 -1.79
C PRO A 315 -27.80 26.59 -0.43
N GLN A 316 -26.82 27.46 -0.24
CA GLN A 316 -26.56 28.11 1.05
C GLN A 316 -26.47 29.63 0.91
N GLN A 317 -26.80 30.34 2.00
CA GLN A 317 -26.65 31.79 2.06
C GLN A 317 -25.17 32.20 2.19
N HIS A 318 -24.85 33.34 1.57
CA HIS A 318 -23.50 33.90 1.39
C HIS A 318 -22.69 34.04 2.69
N ARG A 319 -21.94 32.99 3.05
CA ARG A 319 -20.92 33.06 4.09
C ARG A 319 -19.73 32.18 3.72
N PHE A 320 -18.61 32.82 3.41
CA PHE A 320 -17.32 32.15 3.18
C PHE A 320 -16.20 32.99 3.79
N GLN A 321 -15.86 32.73 5.05
CA GLN A 321 -14.97 33.62 5.82
C GLN A 321 -14.16 32.85 6.85
N GLY A 322 -12.97 33.34 7.16
CA GLY A 322 -12.12 32.81 8.24
C GLY A 322 -10.64 32.83 7.90
N THR A 323 -9.84 32.36 8.87
CA THR A 323 -8.39 32.15 8.71
C THR A 323 -8.13 30.66 8.77
N PHE A 324 -7.46 30.11 7.75
CA PHE A 324 -7.24 28.68 7.60
C PHE A 324 -5.81 28.36 7.21
N THR A 325 -5.34 27.20 7.63
CA THR A 325 -4.08 26.60 7.18
C THR A 325 -4.42 25.31 6.46
N VAL A 326 -4.23 25.28 5.14
CA VAL A 326 -4.44 24.06 4.35
C VAL A 326 -3.26 23.08 4.57
N PRO A 327 -3.44 21.78 4.27
CA PRO A 327 -2.38 20.79 4.42
C PRO A 327 -1.09 21.14 3.67
N GLY A 328 0.03 20.57 4.11
CA GLY A 328 1.35 20.84 3.53
C GLY A 328 1.50 20.36 2.08
N ASP A 329 2.43 20.98 1.36
CA ASP A 329 2.76 20.62 -0.01
C ASP A 329 3.29 19.18 -0.08
N LYS A 330 2.65 18.37 -0.93
CA LYS A 330 2.97 16.94 -1.12
C LYS A 330 4.40 16.74 -1.63
N SER A 331 4.87 17.59 -2.54
CA SER A 331 6.20 17.49 -3.14
C SER A 331 7.29 17.86 -2.14
N VAL A 332 7.08 18.93 -1.37
CA VAL A 332 8.03 19.38 -0.34
C VAL A 332 8.09 18.37 0.81
N SER A 333 6.95 17.85 1.26
CA SER A 333 6.86 16.75 2.24
C SER A 333 7.67 15.54 1.80
N HIS A 334 7.52 15.09 0.55
CA HIS A 334 8.32 13.98 0.05
C HIS A 334 9.83 14.29 0.02
N ARG A 335 10.21 15.53 -0.31
CA ARG A 335 11.61 15.91 -0.49
C ARG A 335 12.32 15.99 0.87
N SER A 336 11.64 16.46 1.91
CA SER A 336 12.19 16.46 3.27
C SER A 336 12.55 15.05 3.75
N ILE A 337 11.75 14.03 3.45
CA ILE A 337 12.08 12.63 3.75
C ILE A 337 13.36 12.21 3.01
N MET A 338 13.42 12.45 1.70
CA MET A 338 14.55 11.98 0.90
C MET A 338 15.88 12.56 1.32
N PHE A 339 15.92 13.86 1.59
CA PHE A 339 17.17 14.53 1.94
C PHE A 339 17.50 14.36 3.42
N GLY A 340 16.50 14.41 4.31
CA GLY A 340 16.69 14.13 5.73
C GLY A 340 17.26 12.75 5.99
N ALA A 341 16.86 11.75 5.20
CA ALA A 341 17.35 10.38 5.34
C ALA A 341 18.85 10.23 5.11
N ILE A 342 19.42 10.97 4.14
CA ILE A 342 20.85 10.90 3.76
C ILE A 342 21.67 12.09 4.28
N ALA A 343 21.08 12.94 5.11
CA ALA A 343 21.77 14.06 5.73
C ALA A 343 22.58 13.60 6.96
N GLU A 344 23.58 14.40 7.33
CA GLU A 344 24.29 14.29 8.60
C GLU A 344 23.45 14.92 9.71
N GLY A 345 23.09 14.15 10.74
CA GLY A 345 22.30 14.63 11.88
C GLY A 345 20.78 14.45 11.72
N THR A 346 20.03 14.96 12.69
CA THR A 346 18.57 14.82 12.74
C THR A 346 17.88 15.94 11.95
N THR A 347 16.80 15.60 11.24
CA THR A 347 15.90 16.55 10.56
C THR A 347 14.54 16.50 11.22
N HIS A 348 14.01 17.66 11.61
CA HIS A 348 12.65 17.80 12.12
C HIS A 348 11.77 18.42 11.05
N VAL A 349 10.67 17.75 10.68
CA VAL A 349 9.73 18.21 9.67
C VAL A 349 8.41 18.56 10.33
N THR A 350 7.87 19.74 10.05
CA THR A 350 6.53 20.18 10.50
C THR A 350 5.64 20.53 9.31
N GLY A 351 4.32 20.43 9.48
CA GLY A 351 3.37 20.65 8.39
C GLY A 351 3.37 19.53 7.34
N PHE A 352 3.89 18.35 7.67
CA PHE A 352 4.02 17.22 6.76
C PHE A 352 2.66 16.69 6.29
N LEU A 353 2.52 16.44 5.00
CA LEU A 353 1.35 15.77 4.42
C LEU A 353 1.66 14.31 4.08
N GLU A 354 0.89 13.41 4.67
CA GLU A 354 1.00 11.95 4.53
C GLU A 354 0.38 11.42 3.23
N GLY A 355 0.86 11.90 2.08
CA GLY A 355 0.44 11.38 0.78
C GLY A 355 1.07 10.01 0.45
N GLU A 356 0.48 9.25 -0.48
CA GLU A 356 1.00 7.94 -0.93
C GLU A 356 2.49 8.01 -1.33
N ASP A 357 2.91 9.06 -2.06
CA ASP A 357 4.30 9.25 -2.43
C ASP A 357 5.22 9.37 -1.19
N ALA A 358 4.77 10.11 -0.17
CA ALA A 358 5.56 10.34 1.03
C ALA A 358 5.65 9.06 1.90
N LEU A 359 4.55 8.31 2.01
CA LEU A 359 4.49 7.04 2.73
C LEU A 359 5.35 5.95 2.07
N ALA A 360 5.30 5.83 0.74
CA ALA A 360 6.15 4.88 0.00
C ALA A 360 7.64 5.20 0.19
N THR A 361 8.00 6.48 0.14
CA THR A 361 9.38 6.93 0.35
C THR A 361 9.84 6.72 1.79
N LEU A 362 8.98 7.01 2.78
CA LEU A 362 9.22 6.73 4.20
C LEU A 362 9.56 5.25 4.44
N GLN A 363 8.73 4.35 3.90
CA GLN A 363 8.95 2.91 4.06
C GLN A 363 10.25 2.48 3.39
N ALA A 364 10.55 2.99 2.18
CA ALA A 364 11.78 2.66 1.49
C ALA A 364 13.03 3.02 2.30
N PHE A 365 13.06 4.17 2.96
CA PHE A 365 14.19 4.55 3.81
C PHE A 365 14.25 3.75 5.11
N ARG A 366 13.11 3.37 5.71
CA ARG A 366 13.09 2.42 6.84
C ARG A 366 13.69 1.07 6.46
N ASP A 367 13.30 0.53 5.31
CA ASP A 367 13.83 -0.73 4.78
C ASP A 367 15.33 -0.65 4.47
N MET A 368 15.83 0.55 4.15
CA MET A 368 17.26 0.85 4.00
C MET A 368 17.95 1.24 5.31
N GLY A 369 17.32 1.04 6.46
CA GLY A 369 17.95 1.16 7.78
C GLY A 369 17.91 2.54 8.42
N VAL A 370 17.15 3.50 7.87
CA VAL A 370 16.99 4.84 8.44
C VAL A 370 15.94 4.80 9.56
N SER A 371 16.24 5.41 10.71
CA SER A 371 15.28 5.55 11.80
C SER A 371 14.42 6.79 11.57
N ILE A 372 13.10 6.61 11.45
CA ILE A 372 12.16 7.70 11.18
C ILE A 372 10.94 7.56 12.10
N GLU A 373 10.74 8.58 12.93
CA GLU A 373 9.59 8.72 13.83
C GLU A 373 8.48 9.52 13.15
N GLY A 374 7.22 9.14 13.42
CA GLY A 374 6.06 9.71 12.74
C GLY A 374 5.81 9.06 11.35
N PRO A 375 5.03 9.71 10.48
CA PRO A 375 4.36 10.99 10.71
C PRO A 375 3.29 10.91 11.82
N LYS A 376 3.17 11.99 12.60
CA LYS A 376 2.10 12.16 13.59
C LYS A 376 1.78 13.63 13.70
N ASN A 377 0.51 14.01 13.49
CA ASN A 377 0.05 15.39 13.54
C ASN A 377 0.85 16.34 12.61
N GLY A 378 1.29 15.84 11.45
CA GLY A 378 2.13 16.61 10.53
C GLY A 378 3.59 16.79 10.98
N GLU A 379 4.04 16.05 12.00
CA GLU A 379 5.42 16.06 12.47
C GLU A 379 6.14 14.75 12.09
N VAL A 380 7.38 14.87 11.60
CA VAL A 380 8.28 13.74 11.31
C VAL A 380 9.67 14.05 11.84
N THR A 381 10.30 13.09 12.52
CA THR A 381 11.71 13.19 12.92
C THR A 381 12.52 12.14 12.17
N ILE A 382 13.51 12.58 11.39
CA ILE A 382 14.35 11.73 10.57
C ILE A 382 15.75 11.73 11.14
N HIS A 383 16.24 10.57 11.57
CA HIS A 383 17.62 10.40 12.01
C HIS A 383 18.50 10.07 10.81
N GLY A 384 19.05 11.11 10.19
CA GLY A 384 19.84 11.00 8.97
C GLY A 384 21.09 10.14 9.15
N VAL A 385 21.40 9.34 8.13
CA VAL A 385 22.52 8.38 8.16
C VAL A 385 23.74 8.85 7.36
N GLY A 386 23.71 10.09 6.84
CA GLY A 386 24.74 10.63 5.96
C GLY A 386 24.74 10.00 4.57
N MET A 387 25.57 10.57 3.67
CA MET A 387 25.60 10.23 2.23
C MET A 387 25.96 8.76 1.92
N GLN A 388 26.46 8.01 2.90
CA GLN A 388 26.96 6.63 2.73
C GLN A 388 26.35 5.66 3.75
N GLY A 389 25.38 6.08 4.56
CA GLY A 389 24.85 5.28 5.67
C GLY A 389 23.65 4.39 5.33
N LEU A 390 23.11 4.48 4.12
CA LEU A 390 22.03 3.60 3.68
C LEU A 390 22.49 2.14 3.65
N LYS A 391 21.59 1.23 4.03
CA LYS A 391 21.83 -0.21 4.05
C LYS A 391 21.02 -0.90 2.95
N ALA A 392 21.51 -2.06 2.52
CA ALA A 392 20.81 -2.88 1.55
C ALA A 392 19.45 -3.33 2.11
N PRO A 393 18.34 -3.12 1.37
CA PRO A 393 17.04 -3.62 1.79
C PRO A 393 17.02 -5.16 1.69
N ALA A 394 16.31 -5.81 2.60
CA ALA A 394 16.20 -7.27 2.62
C ALA A 394 15.37 -7.84 1.45
N SER A 395 14.49 -7.02 0.86
CA SER A 395 13.60 -7.38 -0.24
C SER A 395 13.40 -6.21 -1.20
N ALA A 396 12.55 -6.40 -2.22
CA ALA A 396 12.16 -5.33 -3.11
C ALA A 396 11.49 -4.17 -2.36
N LEU A 397 11.79 -2.94 -2.77
CA LEU A 397 11.16 -1.72 -2.27
C LEU A 397 9.83 -1.54 -2.99
N TYR A 398 8.71 -1.58 -2.26
CA TYR A 398 7.37 -1.42 -2.83
C TYR A 398 6.94 0.04 -2.85
N MET A 399 6.75 0.60 -4.05
CA MET A 399 6.45 2.02 -4.26
C MET A 399 4.94 2.32 -4.31
N GLY A 400 4.07 1.32 -4.16
CA GLY A 400 2.63 1.49 -4.37
C GLY A 400 2.34 2.06 -5.77
N ASN A 401 1.57 3.14 -5.84
CA ASN A 401 1.31 3.88 -7.07
C ASN A 401 2.24 5.09 -7.29
N SER A 402 3.23 5.32 -6.40
CA SER A 402 4.09 6.49 -6.43
C SER A 402 5.14 6.42 -7.54
N GLY A 403 4.77 6.92 -8.71
CA GLY A 403 5.72 7.13 -9.81
C GLY A 403 6.79 8.17 -9.48
N THR A 404 6.48 9.12 -8.60
CA THR A 404 7.43 10.10 -8.09
C THR A 404 8.55 9.43 -7.30
N SER A 405 8.21 8.61 -6.30
CA SER A 405 9.20 7.90 -5.47
C SER A 405 10.11 7.05 -6.33
N MET A 406 9.54 6.25 -7.24
CA MET A 406 10.32 5.35 -8.09
C MET A 406 11.33 6.09 -8.98
N ARG A 407 10.95 7.23 -9.58
CA ARG A 407 11.86 8.00 -10.47
C ARG A 407 12.97 8.69 -9.71
N LEU A 408 12.67 9.28 -8.55
CA LEU A 408 13.68 9.99 -7.76
C LEU A 408 14.61 9.00 -7.06
N LEU A 409 14.07 7.93 -6.48
CA LEU A 409 14.87 6.85 -5.90
C LEU A 409 15.68 6.11 -6.96
N SER A 410 15.27 6.03 -8.23
CA SER A 410 16.13 5.49 -9.29
C SER A 410 17.48 6.21 -9.36
N GLY A 411 17.48 7.54 -9.23
CA GLY A 411 18.70 8.33 -9.19
C GLY A 411 19.56 8.01 -7.96
N MET A 412 18.96 8.09 -6.77
CA MET A 412 19.65 7.82 -5.51
C MET A 412 20.20 6.40 -5.42
N LEU A 413 19.37 5.40 -5.75
CA LEU A 413 19.71 3.97 -5.67
C LEU A 413 20.78 3.57 -6.69
N SER A 414 20.82 4.23 -7.86
CA SER A 414 21.87 3.98 -8.85
C SER A 414 23.29 4.31 -8.38
N ALA A 415 23.41 5.10 -7.31
CA ALA A 415 24.68 5.49 -6.71
C ALA A 415 25.08 4.66 -5.48
N GLN A 416 24.22 3.74 -5.01
CA GLN A 416 24.48 2.99 -3.79
C GLN A 416 25.40 1.81 -4.01
N LYS A 417 26.00 1.29 -2.94
CA LYS A 417 26.89 0.12 -2.98
C LYS A 417 26.16 -1.20 -3.19
N PHE A 418 24.86 -1.25 -2.92
CA PHE A 418 24.05 -2.45 -2.89
C PHE A 418 23.03 -2.49 -4.03
N ASP A 419 22.61 -3.70 -4.38
CA ASP A 419 21.57 -3.93 -5.38
C ASP A 419 20.19 -3.62 -4.80
N THR A 420 19.29 -3.16 -5.65
CA THR A 420 17.89 -2.91 -5.29
C THR A 420 16.93 -3.29 -6.40
N VAL A 421 15.72 -3.65 -6.02
CA VAL A 421 14.59 -3.82 -6.94
C VAL A 421 13.45 -2.96 -6.44
N MET A 422 12.89 -2.12 -7.30
CA MET A 422 11.69 -1.33 -7.03
C MET A 422 10.49 -1.94 -7.77
N THR A 423 9.39 -2.10 -7.05
CA THR A 423 8.11 -2.61 -7.56
C THR A 423 7.00 -1.60 -7.33
N GLY A 424 5.86 -1.77 -8.01
CA GLY A 424 4.70 -0.91 -7.85
C GLY A 424 3.40 -1.70 -7.97
N ASP A 425 2.29 -1.03 -7.73
CA ASP A 425 0.96 -1.60 -7.91
C ASP A 425 0.63 -1.80 -9.40
N ALA A 426 -0.59 -2.27 -9.69
CA ALA A 426 -1.05 -2.50 -11.06
C ALA A 426 -1.07 -1.24 -11.94
N SER A 427 -1.21 -0.05 -11.33
CA SER A 427 -1.20 1.24 -12.04
C SER A 427 0.22 1.65 -12.41
N LEU A 428 1.16 1.56 -11.46
CA LEU A 428 2.56 1.97 -11.63
C LEU A 428 3.32 0.99 -12.53
N SER A 429 2.96 -0.30 -12.48
CA SER A 429 3.56 -1.34 -13.33
C SER A 429 3.34 -1.13 -14.84
N LYS A 430 2.44 -0.22 -15.24
CA LYS A 430 2.20 0.14 -16.65
C LYS A 430 2.97 1.40 -17.08
N ARG A 431 3.58 2.14 -16.15
CA ARG A 431 4.20 3.46 -16.41
C ARG A 431 5.65 3.29 -16.89
N PRO A 432 6.04 3.85 -18.06
CA PRO A 432 7.42 3.77 -18.53
C PRO A 432 8.41 4.48 -17.60
N MET A 433 9.59 3.88 -17.43
CA MET A 433 10.71 4.39 -16.62
C MET A 433 11.96 4.72 -17.45
N GLU A 434 11.93 4.49 -18.77
CA GLU A 434 13.09 4.73 -19.64
C GLU A 434 13.54 6.20 -19.73
N ARG A 435 12.62 7.15 -19.51
CA ARG A 435 12.97 8.59 -19.49
C ARG A 435 13.94 8.94 -18.37
N ILE A 436 13.91 8.22 -17.24
CA ILE A 436 14.90 8.37 -16.16
C ILE A 436 16.02 7.34 -16.27
N ALA A 437 15.73 6.11 -16.69
CA ALA A 437 16.77 5.07 -16.79
C ALA A 437 17.84 5.40 -17.84
N LYS A 438 17.45 5.96 -18.99
CA LYS A 438 18.38 6.34 -20.06
C LYS A 438 19.49 7.31 -19.61
N PRO A 439 19.18 8.50 -19.02
CA PRO A 439 20.23 9.40 -18.55
C PRO A 439 21.07 8.79 -17.42
N LEU A 440 20.48 8.00 -16.52
CA LEU A 440 21.24 7.32 -15.47
C LEU A 440 22.25 6.32 -16.06
N ARG A 441 21.89 5.56 -17.10
CA ARG A 441 22.85 4.69 -17.81
C ARG A 441 23.99 5.48 -18.46
N LEU A 442 23.74 6.70 -18.96
CA LEU A 442 24.79 7.58 -19.48
C LEU A 442 25.76 8.04 -18.39
N MET A 443 25.28 8.18 -17.14
CA MET A 443 26.13 8.46 -15.97
C MET A 443 26.94 7.24 -15.52
N GLY A 444 26.69 6.04 -16.07
CA GLY A 444 27.35 4.79 -15.70
C GLY A 444 26.51 3.86 -14.81
N ALA A 445 25.24 4.17 -14.54
CA ALA A 445 24.38 3.31 -13.75
C ALA A 445 24.02 2.00 -14.47
N GLN A 446 23.92 0.92 -13.71
CA GLN A 446 23.39 -0.37 -14.17
C GLN A 446 21.93 -0.48 -13.73
N ILE A 447 21.02 -0.05 -14.60
CA ILE A 447 19.57 -0.01 -14.33
C ILE A 447 18.79 -0.74 -15.43
N GLN A 448 18.06 -1.78 -15.03
CA GLN A 448 17.21 -2.60 -15.90
C GLN A 448 15.73 -2.30 -15.66
N THR A 449 14.97 -2.26 -16.74
CA THR A 449 13.51 -2.17 -16.77
C THR A 449 12.91 -3.41 -17.42
N THR A 450 11.59 -3.57 -17.35
CA THR A 450 10.87 -4.75 -17.82
C THR A 450 10.20 -4.52 -19.17
N GLY A 451 10.42 -5.45 -20.11
CA GLY A 451 9.77 -5.47 -21.43
C GLY A 451 10.19 -4.33 -22.36
N GLU A 452 9.65 -4.34 -23.58
CA GLU A 452 10.01 -3.35 -24.62
C GLU A 452 9.61 -1.91 -24.26
N ARG A 453 8.56 -1.75 -23.43
CA ARG A 453 8.11 -0.43 -22.95
C ARG A 453 8.95 0.11 -21.78
N GLY A 454 9.84 -0.72 -21.22
CA GLY A 454 10.68 -0.39 -20.07
C GLY A 454 9.88 0.08 -18.86
N THR A 455 8.99 -0.78 -18.36
CA THR A 455 8.15 -0.55 -17.18
C THR A 455 8.76 -1.18 -15.92
N PRO A 456 8.20 -0.92 -14.72
CA PRO A 456 8.57 -1.67 -13.52
C PRO A 456 8.27 -3.18 -13.65
N PRO A 457 8.92 -4.05 -12.86
CA PRO A 457 9.94 -3.74 -11.85
C PRO A 457 11.22 -3.11 -12.43
N VAL A 458 11.84 -2.23 -11.64
CA VAL A 458 13.11 -1.57 -11.96
C VAL A 458 14.19 -2.20 -11.09
N SER A 459 15.18 -2.85 -11.71
CA SER A 459 16.28 -3.52 -11.01
C SER A 459 17.56 -2.72 -11.19
N ILE A 460 18.23 -2.38 -10.11
CA ILE A 460 19.43 -1.54 -10.09
C ILE A 460 20.56 -2.34 -9.45
N THR A 461 21.67 -2.50 -10.18
CA THR A 461 22.90 -3.09 -9.65
C THR A 461 23.77 -2.00 -9.05
N GLY A 462 24.16 -2.16 -7.79
CA GLY A 462 24.94 -1.18 -7.03
C GLY A 462 26.43 -1.20 -7.37
N SER A 463 27.21 -0.49 -6.57
CA SER A 463 28.69 -0.41 -6.66
C SER A 463 29.21 0.10 -8.01
N GLN A 464 28.43 0.98 -8.66
CA GLN A 464 28.86 1.68 -9.87
C GLN A 464 29.59 2.97 -9.51
N VAL A 465 30.56 3.36 -10.34
CA VAL A 465 31.20 4.68 -10.26
C VAL A 465 30.47 5.59 -11.24
N LEU A 466 29.63 6.48 -10.72
CA LEU A 466 28.89 7.42 -11.55
C LEU A 466 29.76 8.61 -11.96
N LYS A 467 29.55 9.12 -13.17
CA LYS A 467 30.17 10.35 -13.69
C LYS A 467 29.11 11.37 -14.03
N GLY A 468 29.40 12.63 -13.73
CA GLY A 468 28.54 13.75 -14.08
C GLY A 468 28.39 13.87 -15.59
N ILE A 469 27.19 14.23 -16.03
CA ILE A 469 26.85 14.42 -17.44
C ILE A 469 26.22 15.80 -17.64
N GLN A 470 26.28 16.30 -18.88
CA GLN A 470 25.42 17.38 -19.35
C GLN A 470 24.30 16.75 -20.17
N TYR A 471 23.05 16.97 -19.76
CA TYR A 471 21.90 16.29 -20.32
C TYR A 471 20.80 17.27 -20.76
N ASP A 472 20.58 17.35 -22.06
CA ASP A 472 19.44 18.07 -22.62
C ASP A 472 18.21 17.19 -22.52
N LEU A 473 17.24 17.63 -21.71
CA LEU A 473 16.04 16.85 -21.42
C LEU A 473 15.11 16.89 -22.64
N PRO A 474 14.75 15.74 -23.26
CA PRO A 474 13.93 15.76 -24.47
C PRO A 474 12.50 16.29 -24.26
N MET A 475 12.01 16.22 -23.04
CA MET A 475 10.66 16.64 -22.67
C MET A 475 10.66 17.04 -21.19
N ALA A 476 10.13 18.22 -20.88
CA ALA A 476 10.12 18.79 -19.55
C ALA A 476 9.53 17.82 -18.50
N SER A 477 10.28 17.60 -17.43
CA SER A 477 9.85 16.75 -16.32
C SER A 477 10.68 17.01 -15.07
N ALA A 478 10.06 17.63 -14.07
CA ALA A 478 10.69 17.84 -12.77
C ALA A 478 11.18 16.51 -12.17
N GLN A 479 10.42 15.42 -12.32
CA GLN A 479 10.79 14.11 -11.75
C GLN A 479 12.06 13.52 -12.39
N VAL A 480 12.21 13.64 -13.71
CA VAL A 480 13.41 13.15 -14.41
C VAL A 480 14.61 14.03 -14.07
N LYS A 481 14.43 15.36 -14.09
CA LYS A 481 15.44 16.33 -13.63
C LYS A 481 15.92 15.97 -12.22
N SER A 482 15.01 15.81 -11.27
CA SER A 482 15.33 15.45 -9.89
C SER A 482 16.11 14.13 -9.80
N GLY A 483 15.69 13.08 -10.51
CA GLY A 483 16.39 11.79 -10.49
C GLY A 483 17.84 11.89 -10.99
N ILE A 484 18.08 12.66 -12.05
CA ILE A 484 19.44 12.90 -12.57
C ILE A 484 20.29 13.67 -11.55
N LEU A 485 19.75 14.75 -10.99
CA LEU A 485 20.46 15.56 -9.99
C LEU A 485 20.78 14.77 -8.73
N LEU A 486 19.87 13.89 -8.27
CA LEU A 486 20.08 13.02 -7.12
C LEU A 486 21.22 12.02 -7.35
N ALA A 487 21.29 11.39 -8.52
CA ALA A 487 22.45 10.57 -8.88
C ALA A 487 23.75 11.40 -8.90
N GLY A 488 23.64 12.65 -9.35
CA GLY A 488 24.74 13.61 -9.41
C GLY A 488 25.37 13.93 -8.06
N LEU A 489 24.66 13.77 -6.94
CA LEU A 489 25.20 13.99 -5.59
C LEU A 489 26.39 13.07 -5.28
N TRP A 490 26.41 11.86 -5.87
CA TRP A 490 27.48 10.88 -5.72
C TRP A 490 28.42 10.78 -6.93
N ALA A 491 28.10 11.43 -8.04
CA ALA A 491 28.86 11.31 -9.27
C ALA A 491 30.19 12.06 -9.22
N GLU A 492 31.18 11.59 -9.98
CA GLU A 492 32.41 12.33 -10.22
C GLU A 492 32.16 13.48 -11.20
N GLY A 493 32.39 14.73 -10.76
CA GLY A 493 32.24 15.92 -11.61
C GLY A 493 30.89 16.62 -11.49
N GLU A 494 30.63 17.57 -12.40
CA GLU A 494 29.38 18.32 -12.48
C GLU A 494 28.32 17.49 -13.22
N THR A 495 27.12 17.42 -12.64
CA THR A 495 25.92 16.92 -13.33
C THR A 495 25.02 18.11 -13.66
N SER A 496 24.56 18.20 -14.90
CA SER A 496 23.76 19.31 -15.40
C SER A 496 22.60 18.82 -16.27
N VAL A 497 21.43 19.43 -16.07
CA VAL A 497 20.21 19.17 -16.84
C VAL A 497 19.73 20.49 -17.46
N THR A 498 19.49 20.48 -18.77
CA THR A 498 18.86 21.60 -19.48
C THR A 498 17.41 21.21 -19.80
N GLU A 499 16.43 21.93 -19.26
CA GLU A 499 15.01 21.67 -19.52
C GLU A 499 14.47 22.50 -20.69
N PRO A 500 13.63 21.93 -21.58
CA PRO A 500 13.10 22.64 -22.74
C PRO A 500 12.01 23.65 -22.34
N GLU A 501 11.33 23.38 -21.23
CA GLU A 501 10.30 24.23 -20.63
C GLU A 501 10.53 24.26 -19.11
N PRO A 502 10.18 25.38 -18.44
CA PRO A 502 10.38 25.52 -17.00
C PRO A 502 9.57 24.47 -16.23
N THR A 503 10.20 23.83 -15.25
CA THR A 503 9.51 22.90 -14.34
C THR A 503 9.67 23.30 -12.88
N ARG A 504 8.87 22.68 -11.99
CA ARG A 504 8.97 22.87 -10.54
C ARG A 504 10.40 22.66 -10.03
N ASP A 505 10.82 23.44 -9.03
CA ASP A 505 12.20 23.47 -8.49
C ASP A 505 12.32 23.05 -7.01
N HIS A 506 11.33 22.35 -6.47
CA HIS A 506 11.30 21.89 -5.07
C HIS A 506 12.50 21.01 -4.68
N THR A 507 13.07 20.26 -5.62
CA THR A 507 14.26 19.43 -5.36
C THR A 507 15.48 20.30 -5.15
N GLU A 508 15.67 21.29 -6.01
CA GLU A 508 16.79 22.23 -5.98
C GLU A 508 16.74 23.12 -4.73
N ARG A 509 15.55 23.62 -4.37
CA ARG A 509 15.36 24.41 -3.15
C ARG A 509 15.63 23.62 -1.89
N MET A 510 15.11 22.39 -1.82
CA MET A 510 15.33 21.55 -0.65
C MET A 510 16.80 21.13 -0.54
N LEU A 511 17.49 20.80 -1.65
CA LEU A 511 18.93 20.57 -1.63
C LEU A 511 19.70 21.76 -1.03
N ARG A 512 19.35 23.00 -1.40
CA ARG A 512 19.94 24.21 -0.82
C ARG A 512 19.62 24.37 0.67
N ALA A 513 18.39 24.04 1.09
CA ALA A 513 18.00 24.07 2.50
C ALA A 513 18.83 23.11 3.35
N PHE A 514 19.19 21.94 2.80
CA PHE A 514 20.10 20.97 3.40
C PHE A 514 21.58 21.29 3.19
N GLY A 515 21.91 22.49 2.71
CA GLY A 515 23.29 22.99 2.59
C GLY A 515 24.04 22.60 1.32
N TYR A 516 23.37 22.04 0.31
CA TYR A 516 24.01 21.66 -0.96
C TYR A 516 23.96 22.80 -1.99
N GLU A 517 25.08 23.06 -2.67
CA GLU A 517 25.12 24.07 -3.73
C GLU A 517 24.46 23.53 -5.02
N VAL A 518 23.43 24.24 -5.48
CA VAL A 518 22.75 23.96 -6.76
C VAL A 518 22.64 25.26 -7.56
N LYS A 519 23.18 25.26 -8.77
CA LYS A 519 23.13 26.39 -9.70
C LYS A 519 21.90 26.28 -10.59
N THR A 520 21.22 27.41 -10.79
CA THR A 520 20.10 27.55 -11.72
C THR A 520 20.40 28.75 -12.62
N GLU A 521 20.84 28.48 -13.85
CA GLU A 521 21.28 29.45 -14.85
C GLU A 521 20.32 29.40 -16.05
N GLY A 522 19.24 30.19 -15.99
CA GLY A 522 18.15 30.08 -16.96
C GLY A 522 17.47 28.71 -16.85
N ASN A 523 17.42 27.95 -17.95
CA ASN A 523 16.86 26.60 -17.99
C ASN A 523 17.90 25.49 -17.73
N ARG A 524 19.15 25.85 -17.37
CA ARG A 524 20.21 24.91 -17.02
C ARG A 524 20.34 24.82 -15.50
N ILE A 525 20.16 23.63 -14.96
CA ILE A 525 20.31 23.32 -13.53
C ILE A 525 21.51 22.41 -13.36
N SER A 526 22.45 22.73 -12.46
CA SER A 526 23.63 21.90 -12.21
C SER A 526 24.03 21.82 -10.74
N LEU A 527 24.74 20.74 -10.42
CA LEU A 527 25.38 20.54 -9.12
C LEU A 527 26.69 19.75 -9.26
N GLN A 528 27.59 19.96 -8.32
CA GLN A 528 28.86 19.25 -8.22
C GLN A 528 28.68 18.04 -7.29
N GLY A 529 29.09 16.85 -7.73
CA GLY A 529 29.03 15.65 -6.89
C GLY A 529 30.12 15.59 -5.82
N GLY A 530 29.88 14.79 -4.78
CA GLY A 530 30.79 14.59 -3.64
C GLY A 530 30.56 15.53 -2.44
N GLY A 531 29.48 16.32 -2.46
CA GLY A 531 29.09 17.18 -1.34
C GLY A 531 28.47 16.39 -0.17
N LYS A 532 27.95 17.14 0.81
CA LYS A 532 27.26 16.59 1.99
C LYS A 532 25.97 17.35 2.23
N LEU A 533 24.98 16.67 2.80
CA LEU A 533 23.73 17.25 3.27
C LEU A 533 23.77 17.33 4.81
N VAL A 534 23.22 18.40 5.37
CA VAL A 534 23.20 18.64 6.82
C VAL A 534 21.74 18.67 7.29
N GLY A 535 21.42 17.89 8.32
CA GLY A 535 20.10 17.83 8.93
C GLY A 535 19.68 19.19 9.48
N THR A 536 18.41 19.53 9.32
CA THR A 536 17.87 20.84 9.68
C THR A 536 16.37 20.77 9.97
N ASP A 537 15.79 21.89 10.40
CA ASP A 537 14.35 22.02 10.61
C ASP A 537 13.67 22.44 9.30
N ILE A 538 12.72 21.63 8.84
CA ILE A 538 11.95 21.86 7.61
C ILE A 538 10.49 22.09 7.96
N GLN A 539 10.06 23.35 7.92
CA GLN A 539 8.65 23.67 7.89
C GLN A 539 8.15 23.53 6.45
N VAL A 540 7.27 22.57 6.22
CA VAL A 540 6.62 22.36 4.91
C VAL A 540 5.61 23.48 4.67
N PRO A 541 5.65 24.16 3.50
CA PRO A 541 4.67 25.17 3.15
C PRO A 541 3.29 24.55 2.93
N SER A 542 2.22 25.28 3.24
CA SER A 542 0.86 24.85 2.89
C SER A 542 0.68 24.79 1.36
N ASP A 543 0.03 23.74 0.85
CA ASP A 543 -0.06 23.48 -0.59
C ASP A 543 -0.94 24.53 -1.30
N ILE A 544 -0.35 25.26 -2.24
CA ILE A 544 -1.06 26.25 -3.05
C ILE A 544 -2.14 25.60 -3.93
N SER A 545 -1.97 24.35 -4.33
CA SER A 545 -3.02 23.60 -5.05
C SER A 545 -4.27 23.40 -4.20
N SER A 546 -4.10 23.17 -2.90
CA SER A 546 -5.21 23.05 -1.94
C SER A 546 -5.80 24.43 -1.61
N ALA A 547 -4.92 25.43 -1.44
CA ALA A 547 -5.33 26.81 -1.17
C ALA A 547 -6.16 27.40 -2.32
N ALA A 548 -5.87 27.04 -3.57
CA ALA A 548 -6.55 27.53 -4.78
C ALA A 548 -8.09 27.38 -4.72
N PHE A 549 -8.59 26.28 -4.17
CA PHE A 549 -10.05 26.07 -4.02
C PHE A 549 -10.68 27.14 -3.11
N PHE A 550 -10.01 27.48 -2.01
CA PHE A 550 -10.47 28.51 -1.08
C PHE A 550 -10.24 29.93 -1.63
N MET A 551 -9.17 30.15 -2.41
CA MET A 551 -8.97 31.40 -3.14
C MET A 551 -10.13 31.65 -4.11
N VAL A 552 -10.51 30.65 -4.90
CA VAL A 552 -11.65 30.75 -5.82
C VAL A 552 -12.96 30.91 -5.05
N GLY A 553 -13.20 30.10 -4.01
CA GLY A 553 -14.41 30.20 -3.19
C GLY A 553 -14.61 31.59 -2.60
N ALA A 554 -13.55 32.19 -2.08
CA ALA A 554 -13.57 33.55 -1.56
C ALA A 554 -13.74 34.62 -2.65
N ALA A 555 -13.28 34.37 -3.88
CA ALA A 555 -13.45 35.31 -4.99
C ALA A 555 -14.89 35.30 -5.57
N ILE A 556 -15.65 34.22 -5.39
CA ILE A 556 -16.99 34.07 -6.00
C ILE A 556 -18.16 34.19 -5.01
N CYS A 557 -17.92 34.14 -3.70
CA CYS A 557 -18.95 34.24 -2.68
C CYS A 557 -19.09 35.67 -2.16
N GLU A 558 -20.28 36.27 -2.25
CA GLU A 558 -20.53 37.64 -1.77
C GLU A 558 -20.06 37.84 -0.31
N ASN A 559 -19.43 38.98 -0.04
CA ASN A 559 -18.92 39.37 1.29
C ASN A 559 -17.93 38.39 1.93
N ALA A 560 -17.29 37.51 1.16
CA ALA A 560 -16.23 36.65 1.65
C ALA A 560 -14.99 37.45 2.09
N ASP A 561 -14.33 36.96 3.15
CA ASP A 561 -13.03 37.44 3.64
C ASP A 561 -12.28 36.23 4.21
N VAL A 562 -11.34 35.70 3.43
CA VAL A 562 -10.58 34.50 3.76
C VAL A 562 -9.10 34.82 3.80
N THR A 563 -8.42 34.40 4.86
CA THR A 563 -6.96 34.41 4.95
C THR A 563 -6.44 32.98 4.98
N LEU A 564 -5.56 32.64 4.05
CA LEU A 564 -4.89 31.34 3.98
C LEU A 564 -3.45 31.52 4.45
N GLU A 565 -3.08 30.91 5.57
CA GLU A 565 -1.77 31.12 6.20
C GLU A 565 -0.69 30.21 5.59
N ALA A 566 0.55 30.72 5.55
CA ALA A 566 1.74 29.96 5.20
C ALA A 566 1.68 29.20 3.85
N VAL A 567 0.94 29.72 2.88
CA VAL A 567 0.81 29.16 1.53
C VAL A 567 2.14 29.26 0.80
N GLY A 568 2.58 28.15 0.20
CA GLY A 568 3.76 28.11 -0.66
C GLY A 568 3.60 28.97 -1.90
N ILE A 569 4.37 30.05 -2.01
CA ILE A 569 4.38 30.97 -3.15
C ILE A 569 5.62 30.78 -4.02
N ASN A 570 6.01 29.52 -4.23
CA ASN A 570 7.07 29.18 -5.15
C ASN A 570 6.71 29.70 -6.55
N PRO A 571 7.56 30.51 -7.22
CA PRO A 571 7.22 31.10 -8.53
C PRO A 571 6.84 30.08 -9.60
N THR A 572 7.28 28.82 -9.46
CA THR A 572 6.90 27.72 -10.36
C THR A 572 5.48 27.17 -10.13
N ARG A 573 4.74 27.73 -9.17
CA ARG A 573 3.43 27.27 -8.67
C ARG A 573 2.39 28.38 -8.47
N THR A 574 2.77 29.65 -8.62
CA THR A 574 1.92 30.81 -8.29
C THR A 574 0.99 31.24 -9.41
N GLY A 575 0.85 30.47 -10.49
CA GLY A 575 0.06 30.89 -11.65
C GLY A 575 -1.40 31.19 -11.30
N VAL A 576 -2.00 30.45 -10.36
CA VAL A 576 -3.37 30.72 -9.88
C VAL A 576 -3.53 32.12 -9.26
N ILE A 577 -2.52 32.61 -8.54
CA ILE A 577 -2.53 33.94 -7.93
C ILE A 577 -2.52 35.01 -9.03
N GLU A 578 -1.64 34.87 -10.02
CA GLU A 578 -1.50 35.83 -11.10
C GLU A 578 -2.71 35.83 -12.04
N ILE A 579 -3.30 34.66 -12.31
CA ILE A 579 -4.53 34.55 -13.09
C ILE A 579 -5.71 35.20 -12.35
N LEU A 580 -5.89 34.93 -11.05
CA LEU A 580 -6.97 35.55 -10.28
C LEU A 580 -6.80 37.07 -10.18
N LYS A 581 -5.58 37.58 -10.00
CA LYS A 581 -5.29 39.03 -10.08
C LYS A 581 -5.64 39.60 -11.45
N ALA A 582 -5.28 38.91 -12.54
CA ALA A 582 -5.61 39.33 -13.91
C ALA A 582 -7.13 39.33 -14.18
N MET A 583 -7.87 38.40 -13.59
CA MET A 583 -9.34 38.39 -13.57
C MET A 583 -9.94 39.49 -12.67
N GLY A 584 -9.11 40.26 -11.95
CA GLY A 584 -9.53 41.36 -11.11
C GLY A 584 -9.95 40.95 -9.70
N ALA A 585 -9.53 39.81 -9.18
CA ALA A 585 -9.77 39.43 -7.79
C ALA A 585 -9.20 40.47 -6.80
N ASP A 586 -9.83 40.62 -5.63
CA ASP A 586 -9.25 41.33 -4.49
C ASP A 586 -8.45 40.35 -3.66
N LEU A 587 -7.19 40.16 -4.08
CA LEU A 587 -6.25 39.20 -3.53
C LEU A 587 -4.94 39.91 -3.16
N GLU A 588 -4.55 39.78 -1.90
CA GLU A 588 -3.32 40.35 -1.33
C GLU A 588 -2.38 39.21 -0.90
N VAL A 589 -1.09 39.36 -1.22
CA VAL A 589 -0.01 38.50 -0.71
C VAL A 589 0.65 39.23 0.45
N LEU A 590 0.59 38.65 1.64
CA LEU A 590 1.01 39.26 2.89
C LEU A 590 2.10 38.42 3.56
N ASN A 591 2.89 39.03 4.44
CA ASN A 591 3.83 38.31 5.33
C ASN A 591 4.78 37.34 4.61
N GLU A 592 5.36 37.78 3.48
CA GLU A 592 6.31 36.98 2.69
C GLU A 592 7.56 36.64 3.50
N ARG A 593 7.92 35.35 3.51
CA ARG A 593 9.05 34.79 4.26
C ARG A 593 9.54 33.50 3.61
N ILE A 594 10.64 32.93 4.11
CA ILE A 594 11.20 31.65 3.63
C ILE A 594 11.12 30.62 4.76
N ALA A 595 10.65 29.42 4.44
CA ALA A 595 10.58 28.27 5.34
C ALA A 595 11.08 27.01 4.62
N GLY A 596 12.08 26.32 5.16
CA GLY A 596 12.63 25.10 4.54
C GLY A 596 13.18 25.30 3.11
N GLY A 597 13.61 26.52 2.75
CA GLY A 597 14.07 26.89 1.40
C GLY A 597 12.95 27.24 0.41
N GLU A 598 11.69 27.13 0.82
CA GLU A 598 10.51 27.51 0.03
C GLU A 598 9.98 28.89 0.47
N PRO A 599 9.61 29.77 -0.47
CA PRO A 599 8.94 31.02 -0.14
C PRO A 599 7.48 30.75 0.26
N ILE A 600 7.04 31.35 1.35
CA ILE A 600 5.67 31.27 1.86
C ILE A 600 5.10 32.66 2.13
N ALA A 601 3.79 32.77 2.05
CA ALA A 601 3.05 33.99 2.35
C ALA A 601 1.66 33.65 2.89
N ASP A 602 1.03 34.64 3.52
CA ASP A 602 -0.37 34.56 3.88
C ASP A 602 -1.18 35.22 2.75
N ILE A 603 -2.16 34.51 2.20
CA ILE A 603 -2.96 34.97 1.06
C ILE A 603 -4.33 35.41 1.57
N ARG A 604 -4.64 36.70 1.43
CA ARG A 604 -5.96 37.23 1.80
C ARG A 604 -6.78 37.49 0.56
N ILE A 605 -8.01 36.98 0.55
CA ILE A 605 -8.94 37.10 -0.57
C ILE A 605 -10.26 37.65 -0.06
N ARG A 606 -10.79 38.67 -0.75
CA ARG A 606 -12.08 39.29 -0.43
C ARG A 606 -12.99 39.34 -1.65
N ALA A 607 -14.28 39.18 -1.44
CA ALA A 607 -15.28 39.37 -2.50
C ALA A 607 -15.79 40.81 -2.57
N THR A 608 -14.89 41.77 -2.84
CA THR A 608 -15.27 43.19 -2.95
C THR A 608 -15.76 43.58 -4.34
N ARG A 609 -15.60 42.69 -5.34
CA ARG A 609 -15.93 42.94 -6.75
C ARG A 609 -16.10 41.64 -7.52
N THR A 610 -16.88 41.69 -8.60
CA THR A 610 -17.06 40.58 -9.54
C THR A 610 -15.79 40.37 -10.37
N LEU A 611 -15.40 39.11 -10.60
CA LEU A 611 -14.32 38.75 -11.51
C LEU A 611 -14.67 39.09 -12.96
N LYS A 612 -13.66 39.23 -13.81
CA LYS A 612 -13.80 39.46 -15.26
C LYS A 612 -13.18 38.32 -16.05
N GLY A 613 -13.85 37.93 -17.13
CA GLY A 613 -13.31 36.98 -18.09
C GLY A 613 -12.08 37.55 -18.80
N ILE A 614 -11.10 36.70 -19.07
CA ILE A 614 -9.83 37.07 -19.68
C ILE A 614 -9.38 36.02 -20.69
N HIS A 615 -8.49 36.42 -21.60
CA HIS A 615 -7.61 35.46 -22.25
C HIS A 615 -6.48 35.14 -21.28
N ILE A 616 -6.42 33.90 -20.79
CA ILE A 616 -5.44 33.49 -19.78
C ILE A 616 -4.03 33.62 -20.38
N PRO A 617 -3.08 34.25 -19.66
CA PRO A 617 -1.69 34.35 -20.14
C PRO A 617 -1.03 32.96 -20.23
N GLU A 618 -0.51 32.60 -21.41
CA GLU A 618 0.05 31.26 -21.65
C GLU A 618 1.29 30.96 -20.80
N ASP A 619 2.06 31.97 -20.42
CA ASP A 619 3.22 31.84 -19.54
C ASP A 619 2.84 31.41 -18.11
N GLN A 620 1.58 31.61 -17.71
CA GLN A 620 1.06 31.16 -16.42
C GLN A 620 0.51 29.73 -16.47
N VAL A 621 0.29 29.16 -17.66
CA VAL A 621 -0.30 27.81 -17.82
C VAL A 621 0.54 26.71 -17.16
N PRO A 622 1.87 26.64 -17.36
CA PRO A 622 2.70 25.65 -16.67
C PRO A 622 2.68 25.81 -15.14
N LEU A 623 2.44 27.04 -14.66
CA LEU A 623 2.50 27.44 -13.26
C LEU A 623 1.17 27.23 -12.51
N ALA A 624 0.07 27.00 -13.24
CA ALA A 624 -1.28 26.80 -12.74
C ALA A 624 -1.95 25.51 -13.25
N ILE A 625 -1.17 24.59 -13.84
CA ILE A 625 -1.70 23.43 -14.58
C ILE A 625 -2.63 22.56 -13.72
N ASP A 626 -2.42 22.54 -12.42
CA ASP A 626 -3.18 21.73 -11.47
C ASP A 626 -4.37 22.50 -10.87
N GLU A 627 -4.44 23.82 -11.09
CA GLU A 627 -5.43 24.75 -10.53
C GLU A 627 -6.51 25.14 -11.54
N PHE A 628 -6.35 24.81 -12.82
CA PHE A 628 -7.34 25.11 -13.85
C PHE A 628 -8.76 24.62 -13.57
N PRO A 629 -8.99 23.41 -13.02
CA PRO A 629 -10.34 23.02 -12.59
C PRO A 629 -10.99 24.02 -11.65
N ALA A 630 -10.25 24.64 -10.72
CA ALA A 630 -10.79 25.65 -9.81
C ALA A 630 -10.98 26.99 -10.56
N LEU A 631 -10.03 27.37 -11.41
CA LEU A 631 -10.13 28.58 -12.23
C LEU A 631 -11.30 28.55 -13.22
N PHE A 632 -11.74 27.37 -13.69
CA PHE A 632 -12.93 27.25 -14.53
C PHE A 632 -14.22 27.60 -13.78
N ILE A 633 -14.29 27.29 -12.48
CA ILE A 633 -15.40 27.74 -11.61
C ILE A 633 -15.35 29.26 -11.44
N ALA A 634 -14.14 29.83 -11.25
CA ALA A 634 -13.96 31.29 -11.22
C ALA A 634 -14.41 31.95 -12.53
N ALA A 635 -14.06 31.37 -13.68
CA ALA A 635 -14.41 31.85 -15.01
C ALA A 635 -15.93 31.80 -15.28
N ALA A 636 -16.61 30.75 -14.82
CA ALA A 636 -18.08 30.66 -14.92
C ALA A 636 -18.80 31.76 -14.13
N CYS A 637 -18.23 32.15 -12.98
CA CYS A 637 -18.73 33.25 -12.14
C CYS A 637 -18.28 34.65 -12.59
N ALA A 638 -17.37 34.74 -13.55
CA ALA A 638 -16.83 36.00 -14.03
C ALA A 638 -17.79 36.71 -15.00
N GLU A 639 -17.63 38.02 -15.16
CA GLU A 639 -18.29 38.81 -16.19
C GLU A 639 -17.53 38.71 -17.51
N GLY A 640 -18.17 38.15 -18.54
CA GLY A 640 -17.62 38.02 -19.89
C GLY A 640 -16.98 36.66 -20.21
N GLU A 641 -16.33 36.58 -21.37
CA GLU A 641 -15.71 35.36 -21.88
C GLU A 641 -14.32 35.13 -21.27
N THR A 642 -14.02 33.88 -20.90
CA THR A 642 -12.67 33.41 -20.54
C THR A 642 -12.17 32.42 -21.59
N VAL A 643 -10.92 32.59 -22.03
CA VAL A 643 -10.27 31.71 -23.01
C VAL A 643 -8.97 31.16 -22.43
N LEU A 644 -8.81 29.84 -22.44
CA LEU A 644 -7.56 29.12 -22.15
C LEU A 644 -7.00 28.54 -23.45
N THR A 645 -5.71 28.76 -23.70
CA THR A 645 -4.90 28.15 -24.77
C THR A 645 -3.60 27.59 -24.19
N GLY A 646 -2.89 26.75 -24.94
CA GLY A 646 -1.58 26.22 -24.54
C GLY A 646 -1.60 25.16 -23.41
N ALA A 647 -2.77 24.62 -23.07
CA ALA A 647 -3.00 23.71 -21.94
C ALA A 647 -3.31 22.26 -22.36
N ALA A 648 -2.78 21.80 -23.50
CA ALA A 648 -2.99 20.44 -24.01
C ALA A 648 -2.62 19.34 -23.00
N GLU A 649 -1.68 19.60 -22.08
CA GLU A 649 -1.31 18.65 -21.02
C GLU A 649 -2.50 18.27 -20.10
N LEU A 650 -3.48 19.17 -19.90
CA LEU A 650 -4.66 18.90 -19.08
C LEU A 650 -5.51 17.73 -19.59
N ARG A 651 -5.47 17.48 -20.91
CA ARG A 651 -6.23 16.39 -21.55
C ARG A 651 -5.65 15.00 -21.28
N VAL A 652 -4.39 14.93 -20.85
CA VAL A 652 -3.61 13.68 -20.70
C VAL A 652 -3.10 13.46 -19.27
N LYS A 653 -3.68 14.13 -18.28
CA LYS A 653 -3.39 13.93 -16.84
C LYS A 653 -3.96 12.58 -16.37
N GLU A 654 -4.44 12.51 -15.13
CA GLU A 654 -5.11 11.32 -14.59
C GLU A 654 -6.45 11.05 -15.32
N SER A 655 -7.05 12.11 -15.85
CA SER A 655 -8.26 12.15 -16.67
C SER A 655 -8.10 13.27 -17.72
N ASP A 656 -9.01 13.33 -18.72
CA ASP A 656 -9.15 14.53 -19.54
C ASP A 656 -9.91 15.60 -18.72
N ARG A 657 -9.15 16.34 -17.91
CA ARG A 657 -9.72 17.31 -16.97
C ARG A 657 -10.49 18.43 -17.67
N ILE A 658 -10.11 18.78 -18.91
CA ILE A 658 -10.84 19.78 -19.69
C ILE A 658 -12.24 19.26 -20.01
N GLN A 659 -12.32 18.05 -20.55
CA GLN A 659 -13.60 17.49 -20.96
C GLN A 659 -14.52 17.25 -19.76
N VAL A 660 -14.02 16.64 -18.68
CA VAL A 660 -14.85 16.33 -17.50
C VAL A 660 -15.34 17.61 -16.82
N MET A 661 -14.51 18.66 -16.74
CA MET A 661 -14.96 19.97 -16.24
C MET A 661 -16.01 20.59 -17.17
N ALA A 662 -15.86 20.48 -18.50
CA ALA A 662 -16.84 21.00 -19.44
C ALA A 662 -18.19 20.28 -19.31
N ASP A 663 -18.19 18.95 -19.18
CA ASP A 663 -19.40 18.15 -19.01
C ASP A 663 -20.17 18.57 -17.75
N GLY A 664 -19.48 18.72 -16.62
CA GLY A 664 -20.10 19.18 -15.36
C GLY A 664 -20.57 20.64 -15.42
N LEU A 665 -19.79 21.55 -16.02
CA LEU A 665 -20.18 22.94 -16.21
C LEU A 665 -21.44 23.06 -17.09
N GLN A 666 -21.51 22.30 -18.18
CA GLN A 666 -22.67 22.27 -19.08
C GLN A 666 -23.91 21.71 -18.36
N ALA A 667 -23.76 20.65 -17.55
CA ALA A 667 -24.82 20.11 -16.72
C ALA A 667 -25.38 21.15 -15.73
N MET A 668 -24.50 22.01 -15.20
CA MET A 668 -24.86 23.13 -14.31
C MET A 668 -25.36 24.37 -15.06
N GLY A 669 -25.52 24.29 -16.38
CA GLY A 669 -26.09 25.36 -17.21
C GLY A 669 -25.11 26.42 -17.68
N ILE A 670 -23.80 26.16 -17.63
CA ILE A 670 -22.75 27.06 -18.15
C ILE A 670 -22.45 26.73 -19.60
N GLN A 671 -22.41 27.76 -20.45
CA GLN A 671 -21.99 27.59 -21.84
C GLN A 671 -20.46 27.59 -21.91
N CYS A 672 -19.88 26.45 -22.27
CA CYS A 672 -18.44 26.31 -22.52
C CYS A 672 -18.16 25.39 -23.70
N THR A 673 -17.00 25.55 -24.31
CA THR A 673 -16.56 24.79 -25.49
C THR A 673 -15.11 24.37 -25.32
N PRO A 674 -14.84 23.06 -25.10
CA PRO A 674 -13.49 22.51 -25.11
C PRO A 674 -12.79 22.75 -26.45
N THR A 675 -11.51 23.11 -26.42
CA THR A 675 -10.63 23.23 -27.59
C THR A 675 -9.49 22.22 -27.51
N GLU A 676 -8.73 22.01 -28.58
CA GLU A 676 -7.64 21.01 -28.59
C GLU A 676 -6.61 21.25 -27.47
N ASP A 677 -6.31 22.52 -27.18
CA ASP A 677 -5.31 22.97 -26.23
C ASP A 677 -5.90 23.79 -25.06
N GLY A 678 -7.20 23.71 -24.81
CA GLY A 678 -7.83 24.53 -23.78
C GLY A 678 -9.36 24.50 -23.76
N ILE A 679 -9.96 25.62 -23.39
CA ILE A 679 -11.42 25.76 -23.26
C ILE A 679 -11.85 27.23 -23.35
N ILE A 680 -13.04 27.47 -23.91
CA ILE A 680 -13.73 28.77 -23.89
C ILE A 680 -14.91 28.66 -22.92
N ILE A 681 -15.03 29.58 -21.96
CA ILE A 681 -16.11 29.61 -20.96
C ILE A 681 -16.83 30.95 -21.02
N GLN A 682 -18.15 30.93 -21.23
CA GLN A 682 -19.00 32.12 -21.18
C GLN A 682 -19.44 32.36 -19.74
N GLY A 683 -18.79 33.31 -19.06
CA GLY A 683 -19.10 33.68 -17.68
C GLY A 683 -20.49 34.32 -17.58
N GLN A 684 -21.24 33.94 -16.54
CA GLN A 684 -22.58 34.46 -16.26
C GLN A 684 -22.61 35.57 -15.20
N GLY A 685 -21.44 35.90 -14.64
CA GLY A 685 -21.30 36.98 -13.67
C GLY A 685 -21.65 38.34 -14.27
N LYS A 686 -22.16 39.24 -13.42
CA LYS A 686 -22.35 40.65 -13.76
C LYS A 686 -21.83 41.50 -12.62
N SER A 687 -21.25 42.65 -12.94
CA SER A 687 -20.71 43.56 -11.93
C SER A 687 -21.77 43.93 -10.89
N GLY A 688 -21.51 43.63 -9.61
CA GLY A 688 -22.42 43.89 -8.49
C GLY A 688 -23.59 42.90 -8.34
N ASP A 689 -23.65 41.86 -9.17
CA ASP A 689 -24.66 40.80 -9.09
C ASP A 689 -24.07 39.51 -8.51
N TRP A 690 -24.61 39.09 -7.37
CA TRP A 690 -24.20 37.89 -6.65
C TRP A 690 -25.24 36.76 -6.71
N SER A 691 -26.21 36.87 -7.62
CA SER A 691 -27.23 35.83 -7.85
C SER A 691 -26.61 34.47 -8.20
N PRO A 692 -27.33 33.35 -8.00
CA PRO A 692 -26.81 32.03 -8.37
C PRO A 692 -26.36 31.97 -9.84
N ILE A 693 -25.20 31.38 -10.06
CA ILE A 693 -24.58 31.17 -11.38
C ILE A 693 -24.88 29.76 -11.88
N PHE A 694 -24.87 28.78 -10.98
CA PHE A 694 -24.98 27.38 -11.32
C PHE A 694 -26.37 26.84 -11.02
N LYS A 695 -26.88 25.98 -11.91
CA LYS A 695 -28.01 25.10 -11.61
C LYS A 695 -27.53 23.89 -10.80
N GLY A 696 -28.46 23.22 -10.13
CA GLY A 696 -28.19 21.92 -9.50
C GLY A 696 -27.95 20.86 -10.57
N ALA A 697 -27.04 19.93 -10.27
CA ALA A 697 -26.71 18.82 -11.15
C ALA A 697 -26.09 17.67 -10.34
N GLN A 698 -26.19 16.46 -10.91
CA GLN A 698 -25.30 15.36 -10.53
C GLN A 698 -24.04 15.45 -11.40
N ILE A 699 -22.88 15.40 -10.77
CA ILE A 699 -21.57 15.56 -11.39
C ILE A 699 -20.77 14.28 -11.17
N GLU A 700 -20.22 13.73 -12.24
CA GLU A 700 -19.26 12.62 -12.17
C GLU A 700 -17.85 13.18 -12.04
N SER A 701 -17.16 12.92 -10.93
CA SER A 701 -15.78 13.39 -10.74
C SER A 701 -14.76 12.56 -11.52
N HIS A 702 -15.16 11.37 -11.99
CA HIS A 702 -14.27 10.33 -12.51
C HIS A 702 -13.13 9.95 -11.55
N HIS A 703 -13.40 10.04 -10.24
CA HIS A 703 -12.44 9.81 -9.16
C HIS A 703 -11.26 10.80 -9.16
N ASP A 704 -11.37 11.93 -9.86
CA ASP A 704 -10.40 13.03 -9.83
C ASP A 704 -10.74 14.01 -8.71
N HIS A 705 -9.91 14.02 -7.67
CA HIS A 705 -10.07 14.84 -6.49
C HIS A 705 -10.17 16.35 -6.81
N ARG A 706 -9.50 16.83 -7.87
CA ARG A 706 -9.52 18.25 -8.23
C ARG A 706 -10.85 18.65 -8.82
N ILE A 707 -11.43 17.79 -9.63
CA ILE A 707 -12.76 17.97 -10.21
C ILE A 707 -13.81 17.98 -9.10
N ALA A 708 -13.74 17.02 -8.19
CA ALA A 708 -14.65 16.94 -7.05
C ALA A 708 -14.60 18.20 -6.16
N MET A 709 -13.39 18.66 -5.78
CA MET A 709 -13.23 19.86 -4.98
C MET A 709 -13.68 21.12 -5.73
N SER A 710 -13.38 21.23 -7.03
CA SER A 710 -13.83 22.36 -7.85
C SER A 710 -15.35 22.49 -7.88
N PHE A 711 -16.08 21.41 -8.20
CA PHE A 711 -17.54 21.46 -8.22
C PHE A 711 -18.15 21.62 -6.83
N SER A 712 -17.43 21.25 -5.76
CA SER A 712 -17.86 21.57 -4.40
C SER A 712 -17.87 23.08 -4.16
N ILE A 713 -16.83 23.79 -4.62
CA ILE A 713 -16.74 25.26 -4.54
C ILE A 713 -17.85 25.94 -5.35
N ALA A 714 -18.29 25.35 -6.47
CA ALA A 714 -19.42 25.87 -7.24
C ALA A 714 -20.73 25.96 -6.42
N GLY A 715 -20.87 25.16 -5.36
CA GLY A 715 -22.00 25.21 -4.42
C GLY A 715 -22.22 26.56 -3.74
N LEU A 716 -21.17 27.39 -3.64
CA LEU A 716 -21.28 28.77 -3.11
C LEU A 716 -22.16 29.69 -3.97
N ARG A 717 -22.41 29.32 -5.23
CA ARG A 717 -23.23 30.08 -6.19
C ARG A 717 -24.24 29.20 -6.91
N ALA A 718 -24.70 28.13 -6.28
CA ALA A 718 -25.69 27.22 -6.84
C ALA A 718 -27.13 27.57 -6.45
N ALA A 719 -28.06 27.46 -7.39
CA ALA A 719 -29.49 27.69 -7.15
C ALA A 719 -30.20 26.47 -6.56
N GLU A 720 -29.69 25.27 -6.84
CA GLU A 720 -30.24 23.98 -6.44
C GLU A 720 -29.09 23.06 -5.98
N ALA A 721 -29.43 21.93 -5.36
CA ALA A 721 -28.45 21.01 -4.79
C ALA A 721 -27.49 20.43 -5.85
N ILE A 722 -26.23 20.24 -5.48
CA ILE A 722 -25.21 19.59 -6.29
C ILE A 722 -24.86 18.27 -5.63
N ALA A 723 -24.89 17.19 -6.41
CA ALA A 723 -24.37 15.89 -6.01
C ALA A 723 -23.13 15.57 -6.83
N ILE A 724 -22.03 15.22 -6.17
CA ILE A 724 -20.74 14.93 -6.82
C ILE A 724 -20.37 13.49 -6.48
N VAL A 725 -20.30 12.63 -7.50
CA VAL A 725 -20.03 11.20 -7.36
C VAL A 725 -18.54 10.93 -7.55
N GLY A 726 -17.97 10.02 -6.76
CA GLY A 726 -16.57 9.59 -6.83
C GLY A 726 -15.63 10.49 -6.03
N THR A 727 -15.97 10.82 -4.79
CA THR A 727 -15.24 11.82 -3.98
C THR A 727 -14.20 11.21 -3.04
N GLU A 728 -14.05 9.90 -3.00
CA GLU A 728 -13.20 9.21 -2.02
C GLU A 728 -11.71 9.58 -2.13
N THR A 729 -11.25 10.01 -3.31
CA THR A 729 -9.87 10.46 -3.52
C THR A 729 -9.57 11.85 -2.96
N VAL A 730 -10.60 12.63 -2.58
CA VAL A 730 -10.44 13.97 -1.99
C VAL A 730 -9.71 13.87 -0.65
N ALA A 731 -10.10 12.96 0.23
CA ALA A 731 -9.47 12.79 1.54
C ALA A 731 -7.99 12.36 1.44
N THR A 732 -7.62 11.68 0.35
CA THR A 732 -6.21 11.31 0.08
C THR A 732 -5.36 12.52 -0.31
N SER A 733 -5.93 13.47 -1.05
CA SER A 733 -5.21 14.65 -1.53
C SER A 733 -5.29 15.84 -0.57
N PHE A 734 -6.45 16.06 0.04
CA PHE A 734 -6.76 17.17 0.93
C PHE A 734 -7.63 16.66 2.08
N PRO A 735 -7.01 16.04 3.12
CA PRO A 735 -7.73 15.37 4.20
C PRO A 735 -8.74 16.27 4.94
N THR A 736 -8.41 17.55 5.11
CA THR A 736 -9.24 18.53 5.84
C THR A 736 -10.14 19.37 4.93
N PHE A 737 -10.33 18.99 3.65
CA PHE A 737 -11.10 19.79 2.70
C PHE A 737 -12.53 20.06 3.19
N THR A 738 -13.28 19.00 3.52
CA THR A 738 -14.67 19.12 3.96
C THR A 738 -14.77 19.82 5.31
N GLU A 739 -13.83 19.58 6.23
CA GLU A 739 -13.75 20.27 7.51
C GLU A 739 -13.58 21.78 7.32
N LEU A 740 -12.57 22.21 6.56
CA LEU A 740 -12.29 23.62 6.31
C LEU A 740 -13.40 24.29 5.50
N ALA A 741 -14.00 23.58 4.53
CA ALA A 741 -15.16 24.07 3.79
C ALA A 741 -16.34 24.35 4.73
N ASN A 742 -16.68 23.40 5.61
CA ASN A 742 -17.74 23.58 6.61
C ASN A 742 -17.42 24.74 7.56
N GLN A 743 -16.17 24.88 8.02
CA GLN A 743 -15.74 25.99 8.89
C GLN A 743 -15.85 27.35 8.19
N ALA A 744 -15.51 27.41 6.90
CA ALA A 744 -15.64 28.63 6.10
C ALA A 744 -17.10 29.03 5.85
N GLY A 745 -18.02 28.06 5.85
CA GLY A 745 -19.45 28.26 5.64
C GLY A 745 -20.02 27.56 4.41
N LEU A 746 -19.26 26.66 3.79
CA LEU A 746 -19.71 25.76 2.73
C LEU A 746 -19.99 24.37 3.33
N SER A 747 -21.25 24.07 3.66
CA SER A 747 -21.58 22.75 4.20
C SER A 747 -21.58 21.68 3.11
N ILE A 748 -20.81 20.62 3.33
CA ILE A 748 -20.67 19.46 2.44
C ILE A 748 -21.06 18.21 3.22
N GLU A 749 -22.13 17.55 2.77
CA GLU A 749 -22.56 16.25 3.30
C GLU A 749 -21.87 15.12 2.54
N VAL A 750 -21.28 14.18 3.28
CA VAL A 750 -20.55 13.04 2.73
C VAL A 750 -21.38 11.78 2.91
N SER A 751 -21.57 11.00 1.84
CA SER A 751 -22.29 9.73 1.91
C SER A 751 -21.62 8.65 1.06
N GLU A 752 -21.94 7.40 1.38
CA GLU A 752 -21.43 6.16 0.79
C GLU A 752 -22.43 5.52 -0.18
#